data_AF-A0A7S1PA25-F1
#
_entry.id   AF-A0A7S1PA25-F1
#
_cell.length_a   1.000
_cell.length_b   1.000
_cell.length_c   1.000
_cell.angle_alpha   90.00
_cell.angle_beta   90.00
_cell.angle_gamma   90.00
#
_symmetry.space_group_name_H-M   'P 1'
#
loop_
_entity.id
_entity.type
_entity.pdbx_description
1 polymer ?
#
loop_
_entity_poly.entity_id
_entity_poly.type
_entity_poly.pdbx_seq_one_letter_code
_entity_poly.pdbx_strand_id
1 'polypeptide(L)'
;MGHWCAYSRFLIVETSASNCWAEDRDVVQLREGFHTHRSMYALREMVSAWHESKIGQQHPSDTRIGSPSSSTLTWILRDLLMGGSLQATALMCLQHTQYEVSKGGMDVLQDMKRLRTHPNSYDNRLAGWIRNLRRENIHIRQALSAALTLQRGAEEEQKARQQLHQLEGKVVAEELLKVKAIEDKKTLQTRLEETKDKYKGAVESIAMTQRDLIKCEEEKLKVCQALVSLQMEYTKVQEEMSKQKYQDASKLVTYEQDVVDLTLQNKAQQENIVSLQKEKEAIEAERKNLAMELGAARRSLVDLREDFLKEQKRTEELSVEVVNLMNSKEETERENTSLQNKLTDALNSRETSDAALARKEAELDEAGLKIAQLQKDLDIQTSERIKKEVELERLSVEFEEKRLDMERGVLEEHRSRDAEAFKMQQDRQAREEMLSNQMRDLLAEKEALLKNLSTAQRKTREAEKLTRAAQDSEAQAIRERKRLEEEVQHAREEGHRRLTEVAASQLPKDDAARDGGEEVRSLVRRLEGSVDDASRRERDASEKLHLLRTQLRVLQDKLIKMHCALLDFAPQGDAEVVEEFRVDMDEVQRESQRIIQEAKDREAKLMRENDKLKEDTKSLYKELGDARVSLHEALQKAQKDAAVLQVELMTLRRFKEEIEGSDGLASLPHLQKMQQQIMEDVQSIKKGGVPSRSDGETANGQGDSFELLSRPELLQKCRELADQIKRLKALPRDTRLLQQRVDFLEKTVRRLEAERSDLLAKSSSAEEQLDALQRHFKDLTAGYQKQIVSLQKGRSARPQ
;
A
#
# COMPACT_ATOMS: atom_id res chain seq x y z
N MET A 1 -45.84 -104.09 -6.74
CA MET A 1 -44.76 -104.81 -6.01
C MET A 1 -43.85 -103.74 -5.42
N GLY A 2 -43.90 -103.52 -4.10
CA GLY A 2 -43.01 -102.55 -3.46
C GLY A 2 -41.59 -103.10 -3.46
N HIS A 3 -40.64 -102.40 -4.09
CA HIS A 3 -39.23 -102.75 -4.03
C HIS A 3 -38.77 -102.69 -2.56
N TRP A 4 -38.53 -103.85 -1.95
CA TRP A 4 -37.87 -103.94 -0.66
C TRP A 4 -36.40 -103.62 -0.88
N CYS A 5 -35.97 -102.43 -0.46
CA CYS A 5 -34.55 -102.09 -0.38
C CYS A 5 -34.09 -102.30 1.06
N ALA A 6 -33.18 -103.25 1.26
CA ALA A 6 -32.43 -103.40 2.51
C ALA A 6 -31.13 -102.60 2.39
N TYR A 7 -30.88 -101.71 3.35
CA TYR A 7 -29.63 -100.94 3.39
C TYR A 7 -28.73 -101.51 4.48
N SER A 8 -27.56 -102.04 4.09
CA SER A 8 -26.51 -102.46 5.04
C SER A 8 -25.30 -101.54 4.90
N ARG A 9 -24.76 -101.07 6.02
CA ARG A 9 -23.48 -100.36 6.05
C ARG A 9 -22.42 -101.28 6.64
N PHE A 10 -21.38 -101.54 5.86
CA PHE A 10 -20.19 -102.22 6.34
C PHE A 10 -19.11 -101.18 6.65
N LEU A 11 -18.54 -101.24 7.85
CA LEU A 11 -17.53 -100.29 8.32
C LEU A 11 -16.36 -101.06 8.91
N ILE A 12 -15.17 -100.86 8.35
CA ILE A 12 -13.91 -101.30 8.95
C ILE A 12 -13.26 -100.04 9.54
N VAL A 13 -12.89 -100.10 10.82
CA VAL A 13 -12.18 -99.02 11.51
C VAL A 13 -10.85 -99.58 11.97
N GLU A 14 -9.77 -99.07 11.40
CA GLU A 14 -8.42 -99.29 11.90
C GLU A 14 -8.07 -98.13 12.85
N THR A 15 -7.82 -98.45 14.12
CA THR A 15 -7.48 -97.46 15.13
C THR A 15 -5.97 -97.24 15.19
N SER A 16 -5.54 -96.11 15.76
CA SER A 16 -4.13 -95.89 16.08
C SER A 16 -3.62 -96.90 17.11
N ALA A 17 -2.30 -96.99 17.24
CA ALA A 17 -1.65 -97.96 18.13
C ALA A 17 -2.19 -97.86 19.57
N SER A 18 -2.43 -99.02 20.18
CA SER A 18 -2.94 -99.17 21.56
C SER A 18 -1.86 -99.08 22.63
N ASN A 19 -0.63 -98.70 22.27
CA ASN A 19 0.50 -98.55 23.17
C ASN A 19 0.21 -97.56 24.32
N CYS A 20 -0.56 -96.52 24.05
CA CYS A 20 -0.93 -95.52 25.05
C CYS A 20 -1.83 -96.06 26.19
N TRP A 21 -2.44 -97.24 26.07
CA TRP A 21 -3.30 -97.77 27.13
C TRP A 21 -2.54 -98.32 28.35
N ALA A 22 -1.24 -98.60 28.21
CA ALA A 22 -0.40 -99.05 29.32
C ALA A 22 0.11 -97.91 30.22
N GLU A 23 0.12 -96.68 29.70
CA GLU A 23 0.67 -95.50 30.39
C GLU A 23 -0.45 -94.54 30.82
N ASP A 24 -0.20 -93.78 31.90
CA ASP A 24 -1.14 -92.76 32.38
C ASP A 24 -1.31 -91.62 31.37
N ARG A 25 -2.54 -91.13 31.25
CA ARG A 25 -2.93 -90.11 30.26
C ARG A 25 -2.05 -88.87 30.33
N ASP A 26 -1.75 -88.36 31.51
CA ASP A 26 -0.98 -87.12 31.69
C ASP A 26 0.49 -87.28 31.24
N VAL A 27 1.06 -88.47 31.42
CA VAL A 27 2.43 -88.79 31.02
C VAL A 27 2.53 -88.83 29.49
N VAL A 28 1.58 -89.48 28.83
CA VAL A 28 1.54 -89.54 27.35
C VAL A 28 1.24 -88.18 26.74
N GLN A 29 0.36 -87.39 27.35
CA GLN A 29 0.05 -86.03 26.88
C GLN A 29 1.27 -85.09 26.95
N LEU A 30 2.11 -85.23 27.97
CA LEU A 30 3.36 -84.47 28.08
C LEU A 30 4.41 -84.92 27.06
N ARG A 31 4.48 -86.22 26.74
CA ARG A 31 5.48 -86.77 25.80
C ARG A 31 5.13 -86.54 24.33
N GLU A 32 3.88 -86.78 23.95
CA GLU A 32 3.45 -86.89 22.54
C GLU A 32 2.38 -85.85 22.16
N GLY A 33 1.97 -85.00 23.10
CA GLY A 33 1.02 -83.92 22.92
C GLY A 33 -0.43 -84.32 23.20
N PHE A 34 -1.25 -83.31 23.52
CA PHE A 34 -2.63 -83.48 24.02
C PHE A 34 -3.58 -84.18 23.02
N HIS A 35 -3.35 -84.03 21.72
CA HIS A 35 -4.30 -84.44 20.69
C HIS A 35 -4.04 -85.83 20.09
N THR A 36 -2.81 -86.34 20.18
CA THR A 36 -2.34 -87.53 19.44
C THR A 36 -3.08 -88.81 19.84
N HIS A 37 -3.26 -89.04 21.15
CA HIS A 37 -3.94 -90.22 21.69
C HIS A 37 -5.31 -89.91 22.33
N ARG A 38 -5.82 -88.68 22.13
CA ARG A 38 -7.09 -88.24 22.74
C ARG A 38 -8.27 -89.14 22.38
N SER A 39 -8.35 -89.59 21.13
CA SER A 39 -9.39 -90.50 20.65
C SER A 39 -9.34 -91.86 21.32
N MET A 40 -8.15 -92.41 21.56
CA MET A 40 -7.95 -93.72 22.17
C MET A 40 -8.25 -93.73 23.67
N TYR A 41 -7.89 -92.65 24.38
CA TYR A 41 -8.30 -92.48 25.78
C TYR A 41 -9.80 -92.22 25.89
N ALA A 42 -10.39 -91.37 25.03
CA ALA A 42 -11.82 -91.15 25.02
C ALA A 42 -12.62 -92.44 24.72
N LEU A 43 -12.09 -93.30 23.85
CA LEU A 43 -12.68 -94.62 23.58
C LEU A 43 -12.63 -95.52 24.82
N ARG A 44 -11.47 -95.63 25.47
CA ARG A 44 -11.31 -96.40 26.72
C ARG A 44 -12.24 -95.89 27.82
N GLU A 45 -12.24 -94.58 28.06
CA GLU A 45 -13.10 -93.93 29.06
C GLU A 45 -14.60 -94.18 28.78
N MET A 46 -15.02 -94.16 27.51
CA MET A 46 -16.43 -94.45 27.16
C MET A 46 -16.78 -95.93 27.35
N VAL A 47 -15.90 -96.84 26.95
CA VAL A 47 -16.11 -98.28 27.12
C VAL A 47 -16.18 -98.63 28.62
N SER A 48 -15.31 -98.05 29.44
CA SER A 48 -15.34 -98.24 30.89
C SER A 48 -16.52 -97.53 31.55
N ALA A 49 -16.90 -96.32 31.10
CA ALA A 49 -18.06 -95.60 31.64
C ALA A 49 -19.38 -96.32 31.34
N TRP A 50 -19.47 -97.02 30.21
CA TRP A 50 -20.61 -97.88 29.89
C TRP A 50 -20.76 -99.03 30.88
N HIS A 51 -19.66 -99.52 31.44
CA HIS A 51 -19.67 -100.57 32.44
C HIS A 51 -20.31 -100.11 33.77
N GLU A 52 -20.11 -98.86 34.17
CA GLU A 52 -20.54 -98.36 35.50
C GLU A 52 -22.00 -97.87 35.56
N SER A 53 -22.79 -98.00 34.49
CA SER A 53 -24.19 -97.53 34.41
C SER A 53 -24.40 -96.05 34.77
N LYS A 54 -23.36 -95.21 34.68
CA LYS A 54 -23.42 -93.75 34.91
C LYS A 54 -23.94 -92.97 33.72
N ILE A 55 -24.13 -93.62 32.57
CA ILE A 55 -24.60 -93.00 31.32
C ILE A 55 -26.12 -92.85 31.40
N GLY A 56 -26.58 -91.75 32.02
CA GLY A 56 -27.99 -91.38 32.07
C GLY A 56 -28.48 -90.71 33.37
N GLN A 57 -27.68 -90.72 34.43
CA GLN A 57 -28.03 -90.08 35.71
C GLN A 57 -27.06 -88.96 36.09
N GLN A 58 -27.00 -87.85 35.35
CA GLN A 58 -26.34 -86.63 35.85
C GLN A 58 -27.03 -85.34 35.38
N HIS A 59 -27.00 -84.36 36.29
CA HIS A 59 -27.56 -83.01 36.21
C HIS A 59 -27.09 -82.22 34.98
N PRO A 60 -27.84 -81.20 34.52
CA PRO A 60 -27.54 -80.39 33.32
C PRO A 60 -26.21 -79.61 33.35
N SER A 61 -25.51 -79.58 34.48
CA SER A 61 -24.30 -78.77 34.68
C SER A 61 -22.99 -79.52 34.51
N ASP A 62 -22.97 -80.86 34.48
CA ASP A 62 -21.73 -81.66 34.39
C ASP A 62 -21.64 -82.40 33.04
N THR A 63 -21.36 -81.64 31.98
CA THR A 63 -21.43 -82.09 30.57
C THR A 63 -20.16 -82.76 30.04
N ARG A 64 -19.21 -83.20 30.89
CA ARG A 64 -17.87 -83.58 30.41
C ARG A 64 -17.50 -85.06 30.47
N ILE A 65 -18.20 -85.91 31.22
CA ILE A 65 -17.83 -87.33 31.33
C ILE A 65 -18.77 -88.17 30.44
N GLY A 66 -18.23 -88.79 29.39
CA GLY A 66 -18.94 -89.81 28.61
C GLY A 66 -19.81 -89.34 27.43
N SER A 67 -19.60 -88.12 26.91
CA SER A 67 -20.29 -87.71 25.67
C SER A 67 -19.64 -88.37 24.44
N PRO A 68 -20.41 -88.94 23.50
CA PRO A 68 -19.90 -89.49 22.24
C PRO A 68 -19.26 -88.42 21.33
N SER A 69 -19.42 -87.13 21.65
CA SER A 69 -18.76 -86.01 20.97
C SER A 69 -17.38 -85.67 21.55
N SER A 70 -16.85 -86.47 22.49
CA SER A 70 -15.56 -86.23 23.14
C SER A 70 -14.36 -86.31 22.19
N SER A 71 -14.46 -87.18 21.18
CA SER A 71 -13.49 -87.35 20.10
C SER A 71 -14.19 -87.74 18.79
N THR A 72 -13.51 -87.56 17.67
CA THR A 72 -14.02 -88.00 16.36
C THR A 72 -14.19 -89.52 16.27
N LEU A 73 -13.28 -90.28 16.88
CA LEU A 73 -13.35 -91.75 16.91
C LEU A 73 -14.58 -92.24 17.69
N THR A 74 -14.82 -91.69 18.88
CA THR A 74 -15.98 -92.02 19.69
C THR A 74 -17.29 -91.59 19.04
N TRP A 75 -17.27 -90.52 18.23
CA TRP A 75 -18.42 -90.09 17.44
C TRP A 75 -18.72 -91.05 16.28
N ILE A 76 -17.69 -91.51 15.56
CA ILE A 76 -17.85 -92.52 14.48
C ILE A 76 -18.34 -93.85 15.05
N LEU A 77 -17.78 -94.27 16.18
CA LEU A 77 -18.14 -95.50 16.89
C LEU A 77 -19.35 -95.32 17.83
N ARG A 78 -20.06 -94.20 17.75
CA ARG A 78 -21.19 -93.91 18.64
C ARG A 78 -22.22 -95.02 18.64
N ASP A 79 -22.54 -95.57 17.48
CA ASP A 79 -23.55 -96.61 17.36
C ASP A 79 -23.07 -97.93 18.00
N LEU A 80 -21.76 -98.17 18.12
CA LEU A 80 -21.20 -99.32 18.87
C LEU A 80 -21.27 -99.06 20.38
N LEU A 81 -20.79 -97.87 20.78
CA LEU A 81 -20.61 -97.53 22.19
C LEU A 81 -21.92 -97.22 22.90
N MET A 82 -22.94 -96.73 22.18
CA MET A 82 -24.25 -96.40 22.74
C MET A 82 -25.31 -97.50 22.54
N GLY A 83 -24.90 -98.72 22.18
CA GLY A 83 -25.82 -99.85 22.01
C GLY A 83 -26.76 -99.73 20.80
N GLY A 84 -26.32 -99.05 19.74
CA GLY A 84 -27.06 -98.84 18.51
C GLY A 84 -27.24 -100.12 17.68
N SER A 85 -27.84 -99.93 16.50
CA SER A 85 -28.20 -101.01 15.59
C SER A 85 -27.04 -101.41 14.69
N LEU A 86 -26.12 -102.20 15.22
CA LEU A 86 -25.04 -102.80 14.44
C LEU A 86 -24.60 -104.16 14.98
N GLN A 87 -23.96 -104.94 14.13
CA GLN A 87 -23.19 -106.11 14.51
C GLN A 87 -21.70 -105.74 14.42
N ALA A 88 -20.97 -105.83 15.53
CA ALA A 88 -19.56 -105.48 15.60
C ALA A 88 -18.70 -106.69 15.94
N THR A 89 -17.50 -106.69 15.41
CA THR A 89 -16.43 -107.62 15.77
C THR A 89 -15.18 -106.78 15.98
N ALA A 90 -14.64 -106.82 17.20
CA ALA A 90 -13.39 -106.16 17.53
C ALA A 90 -12.25 -107.17 17.36
N LEU A 91 -11.24 -106.78 16.59
CA LEU A 91 -10.02 -107.56 16.41
C LEU A 91 -8.87 -106.78 17.05
N MET A 92 -8.10 -107.43 17.90
CA MET A 92 -6.95 -106.82 18.55
C MET A 92 -5.72 -107.67 18.32
N CYS A 93 -4.67 -107.02 17.81
CA CYS A 93 -3.39 -107.66 17.56
C CYS A 93 -2.50 -107.48 18.80
N LEU A 94 -2.05 -108.59 19.38
CA LEU A 94 -1.21 -108.59 20.58
C LEU A 94 0.24 -108.86 20.22
N GLN A 95 1.17 -108.19 20.90
CA GLN A 95 2.60 -108.38 20.71
C GLN A 95 3.21 -109.08 21.93
N HIS A 96 3.83 -110.24 21.71
CA HIS A 96 4.35 -111.08 22.79
C HIS A 96 5.42 -110.40 23.66
N THR A 97 6.18 -109.46 23.09
CA THR A 97 7.29 -108.78 23.78
C THR A 97 6.85 -107.61 24.66
N GLN A 98 5.61 -107.14 24.56
CA GLN A 98 5.10 -105.99 25.32
C GLN A 98 3.89 -106.39 26.16
N TYR A 99 4.16 -106.92 27.35
CA TYR A 99 3.13 -107.45 28.25
C TYR A 99 2.14 -106.37 28.71
N GLU A 100 2.62 -105.22 29.21
CA GLU A 100 1.73 -104.18 29.77
C GLU A 100 0.79 -103.57 28.73
N VAL A 101 1.28 -103.35 27.49
CA VAL A 101 0.46 -102.88 26.37
C VAL A 101 -0.58 -103.93 25.96
N SER A 102 -0.15 -105.19 25.85
CA SER A 102 -1.04 -106.29 25.50
C SER A 102 -2.12 -106.51 26.57
N LYS A 103 -1.77 -106.36 27.85
CA LYS A 103 -2.69 -106.43 28.98
C LYS A 103 -3.70 -105.27 28.94
N GLY A 104 -3.24 -104.02 28.79
CA GLY A 104 -4.12 -102.85 28.69
C GLY A 104 -5.10 -102.94 27.52
N GLY A 105 -4.66 -103.49 26.38
CA GLY A 105 -5.56 -103.85 25.28
C GLY A 105 -6.59 -104.90 25.67
N MET A 106 -6.16 -106.01 26.28
CA MET A 106 -7.04 -107.12 26.66
C MET A 106 -8.12 -106.69 27.66
N ASP A 107 -7.77 -105.82 28.60
CA ASP A 107 -8.72 -105.24 29.57
C ASP A 107 -9.82 -104.46 28.84
N VAL A 108 -9.44 -103.60 27.88
CA VAL A 108 -10.41 -102.84 27.06
C VAL A 108 -11.26 -103.77 26.20
N LEU A 109 -10.68 -104.82 25.62
CA LEU A 109 -11.45 -105.80 24.82
C LEU A 109 -12.43 -106.59 25.70
N GLN A 110 -12.05 -106.92 26.93
CA GLN A 110 -12.93 -107.57 27.90
C GLN A 110 -14.11 -106.66 28.27
N ASP A 111 -13.88 -105.35 28.40
CA ASP A 111 -14.96 -104.40 28.61
C ASP A 111 -15.82 -104.20 27.36
N MET A 112 -15.23 -104.16 26.17
CA MET A 112 -15.96 -104.10 24.90
C MET A 112 -16.89 -105.31 24.69
N LYS A 113 -16.49 -106.51 25.14
CA LYS A 113 -17.34 -107.71 25.09
C LYS A 113 -18.67 -107.54 25.85
N ARG A 114 -18.70 -106.64 26.84
CA ARG A 114 -19.90 -106.37 27.64
C ARG A 114 -20.85 -105.38 26.96
N LEU A 115 -20.40 -104.67 25.93
CA LEU A 115 -21.25 -103.80 25.13
C LEU A 115 -22.30 -104.64 24.41
N ARG A 116 -23.57 -104.30 24.59
CA ARG A 116 -24.69 -104.95 23.91
C ARG A 116 -25.18 -104.06 22.79
N THR A 117 -25.02 -104.51 21.56
CA THR A 117 -25.64 -103.88 20.39
C THR A 117 -26.93 -104.62 20.03
N HIS A 118 -27.87 -103.90 19.41
CA HIS A 118 -29.16 -104.45 19.01
C HIS A 118 -29.30 -104.40 17.49
N PRO A 119 -28.69 -105.34 16.75
CA PRO A 119 -28.71 -105.32 15.29
C PRO A 119 -30.14 -105.47 14.77
N ASN A 120 -30.67 -104.41 14.16
CA ASN A 120 -31.98 -104.41 13.51
C ASN A 120 -31.80 -104.34 11.99
N SER A 121 -32.70 -104.97 11.24
CA SER A 121 -32.77 -104.80 9.78
C SER A 121 -33.21 -103.37 9.46
N TYR A 122 -32.40 -102.65 8.68
CA TYR A 122 -32.75 -101.30 8.25
C TYR A 122 -33.74 -101.35 7.08
N ASP A 123 -35.01 -101.49 7.44
CA ASP A 123 -36.12 -101.49 6.48
C ASP A 123 -36.63 -100.06 6.21
N ASN A 124 -37.34 -99.88 5.10
CA ASN A 124 -37.94 -98.60 4.72
C ASN A 124 -38.85 -97.99 5.81
N ARG A 125 -39.46 -98.82 6.67
CA ARG A 125 -40.27 -98.36 7.81
C ARG A 125 -39.43 -97.68 8.88
N LEU A 126 -38.31 -98.29 9.25
CA LEU A 126 -37.36 -97.73 10.21
C LEU A 126 -36.71 -96.47 9.64
N ALA A 127 -36.38 -96.48 8.35
CA ALA A 127 -35.86 -95.31 7.64
C ALA A 127 -36.85 -94.13 7.66
N GLY A 128 -38.14 -94.40 7.43
CA GLY A 128 -39.21 -93.40 7.53
C GLY A 128 -39.34 -92.84 8.94
N TRP A 129 -39.33 -93.71 9.96
CA TRP A 129 -39.42 -93.29 11.36
C TRP A 129 -38.23 -92.41 11.78
N ILE A 130 -37.00 -92.79 11.42
CA ILE A 130 -35.80 -91.99 11.70
C ILE A 130 -35.85 -90.62 11.00
N ARG A 131 -36.37 -90.55 9.77
CA ARG A 131 -36.56 -89.27 9.06
C ARG A 131 -37.54 -88.36 9.80
N ASN A 132 -38.65 -88.91 10.31
CA ASN A 132 -39.63 -88.12 11.06
C ASN A 132 -39.04 -87.60 12.38
N LEU A 133 -38.37 -88.45 13.15
CA LEU A 133 -37.71 -88.04 14.40
C LEU A 133 -36.64 -86.96 14.17
N ARG A 134 -35.88 -87.03 13.07
CA ARG A 134 -34.91 -85.99 12.72
C ARG A 134 -35.58 -84.65 12.41
N ARG A 135 -36.72 -84.65 11.71
CA ARG A 135 -37.49 -83.42 11.46
C ARG A 135 -38.00 -82.80 12.74
N GLU A 136 -38.60 -83.61 13.63
CA GLU A 136 -39.09 -83.13 14.93
C GLU A 136 -37.96 -82.55 15.79
N ASN A 137 -36.79 -83.20 15.83
CA ASN A 137 -35.65 -82.69 16.60
C ASN A 137 -35.15 -81.34 16.09
N ILE A 138 -35.11 -81.13 14.77
CA ILE A 138 -34.76 -79.82 14.18
C ILE A 138 -35.79 -78.76 14.55
N HIS A 139 -37.08 -79.09 14.45
CA HIS A 139 -38.17 -78.17 14.79
C HIS A 139 -38.11 -77.76 16.27
N ILE A 140 -37.85 -78.69 17.18
CA ILE A 140 -37.72 -78.41 18.62
C ILE A 140 -36.50 -77.51 18.89
N ARG A 141 -35.36 -77.74 18.23
CA ARG A 141 -34.17 -76.89 18.38
C ARG A 141 -34.41 -75.46 17.89
N GLN A 142 -35.14 -75.30 16.77
CA GLN A 142 -35.51 -73.99 16.25
C GLN A 142 -36.47 -73.25 17.19
N ALA A 143 -37.48 -73.94 17.72
CA ALA A 143 -38.40 -73.37 18.71
C ALA A 143 -37.67 -72.96 20.02
N LEU A 144 -36.73 -73.78 20.49
CA LEU A 144 -35.90 -73.46 21.66
C LEU A 144 -35.03 -72.23 21.42
N SER A 145 -34.41 -72.11 20.24
CA SER A 145 -33.61 -70.92 19.89
C SER A 145 -34.45 -69.65 19.82
N ALA A 146 -35.69 -69.72 19.31
CA ALA A 146 -36.61 -68.58 19.24
C ALA A 146 -37.08 -68.13 20.64
N ALA A 147 -37.34 -69.08 21.54
CA ALA A 147 -37.70 -68.79 22.92
C ALA A 147 -36.56 -68.10 23.70
N LEU A 148 -35.31 -68.53 23.48
CA LEU A 148 -34.13 -67.92 24.09
C LEU A 148 -33.86 -66.49 23.58
N THR A 149 -34.21 -66.19 22.32
CA THR A 149 -34.06 -64.82 21.78
C THR A 149 -35.08 -63.82 22.35
N LEU A 150 -36.28 -64.26 22.73
CA LEU A 150 -37.31 -63.39 23.33
C LEU A 150 -36.95 -62.95 24.76
N GLN A 151 -36.33 -63.82 25.56
CA GLN A 151 -35.89 -63.47 26.91
C GLN A 151 -34.72 -62.46 26.93
N ARG A 152 -33.88 -62.43 25.89
CA ARG A 152 -32.73 -61.50 25.81
C ARG A 152 -33.12 -60.06 25.42
N GLY A 153 -34.23 -59.87 24.71
CA GLY A 153 -34.66 -58.55 24.21
C GLY A 153 -35.08 -57.55 25.30
N ALA A 154 -35.69 -58.02 26.39
CA ALA A 154 -36.18 -57.14 27.47
C ALA A 154 -35.03 -56.51 28.30
N GLU A 155 -33.93 -57.23 28.50
CA GLU A 155 -32.75 -56.71 29.21
C GLU A 155 -31.88 -55.80 28.31
N GLU A 156 -31.87 -56.04 26.99
CA GLU A 156 -31.15 -55.22 26.02
C GLU A 156 -31.84 -53.86 25.78
N GLU A 157 -33.18 -53.78 25.84
CA GLU A 157 -33.92 -52.52 25.70
C GLU A 157 -33.66 -51.55 26.87
N GLN A 158 -33.55 -52.06 28.09
CA GLN A 158 -33.25 -51.24 29.27
C GLN A 158 -31.80 -50.71 29.26
N LYS A 159 -30.85 -51.52 28.75
CA LYS A 159 -29.47 -51.06 28.50
C LYS A 159 -29.40 -50.06 27.35
N ALA A 160 -30.20 -50.23 26.29
CA ALA A 160 -30.28 -49.29 25.18
C ALA A 160 -30.84 -47.91 25.62
N ARG A 161 -31.83 -47.87 26.52
CA ARG A 161 -32.35 -46.61 27.09
C ARG A 161 -31.31 -45.89 27.96
N GLN A 162 -30.55 -46.62 28.77
CA GLN A 162 -29.46 -46.02 29.54
C GLN A 162 -28.32 -45.50 28.65
N GLN A 163 -28.01 -46.21 27.56
CA GLN A 163 -27.04 -45.75 26.56
C GLN A 163 -27.55 -44.54 25.77
N LEU A 164 -28.83 -44.50 25.42
CA LEU A 164 -29.47 -43.33 24.82
C LEU A 164 -29.35 -42.10 25.72
N HIS A 165 -29.64 -42.22 27.01
CA HIS A 165 -29.54 -41.09 27.93
C HIS A 165 -28.09 -40.61 28.12
N GLN A 166 -27.10 -41.52 28.08
CA GLN A 166 -25.69 -41.16 28.07
C GLN A 166 -25.26 -40.48 26.76
N LEU A 167 -25.81 -40.91 25.61
CA LEU A 167 -25.56 -40.28 24.32
C LEU A 167 -26.20 -38.89 24.25
N GLU A 168 -27.42 -38.72 24.75
CA GLU A 168 -28.07 -37.41 24.90
C GLU A 168 -27.23 -36.47 25.78
N GLY A 169 -26.72 -36.95 26.92
CA GLY A 169 -25.82 -36.19 27.77
C GLY A 169 -24.52 -35.78 27.05
N LYS A 170 -23.96 -36.65 26.21
CA LYS A 170 -22.79 -36.34 25.38
C LYS A 170 -23.13 -35.32 24.28
N VAL A 171 -24.28 -35.44 23.63
CA VAL A 171 -24.74 -34.49 22.60
C VAL A 171 -24.94 -33.10 23.21
N VAL A 172 -25.59 -33.01 24.37
CA VAL A 172 -25.76 -31.74 25.11
C VAL A 172 -24.41 -31.15 25.51
N ALA A 173 -23.46 -31.98 25.96
CA ALA A 173 -22.10 -31.53 26.29
C ALA A 173 -21.35 -31.00 25.04
N GLU A 174 -21.49 -31.68 23.89
CA GLU A 174 -20.92 -31.22 22.62
C GLU A 174 -21.58 -29.92 22.12
N GLU A 175 -22.89 -29.77 22.27
CA GLU A 175 -23.59 -28.52 21.94
C GLU A 175 -23.14 -27.36 22.83
N LEU A 176 -22.97 -27.60 24.13
CA LEU A 176 -22.38 -26.61 25.05
C LEU A 176 -20.95 -26.22 24.64
N LEU A 177 -20.13 -27.18 24.20
CA LEU A 177 -18.79 -26.88 23.67
C LEU A 177 -18.85 -26.08 22.36
N LYS A 178 -19.80 -26.37 21.47
CA LYS A 178 -20.03 -25.60 20.24
C LYS A 178 -20.47 -24.17 20.56
N VAL A 179 -21.36 -23.98 21.54
CA VAL A 179 -21.79 -22.65 21.99
C VAL A 179 -20.60 -21.88 22.55
N LYS A 180 -19.79 -22.48 23.43
CA LYS A 180 -18.56 -21.86 23.94
C LYS A 180 -17.58 -21.50 22.82
N ALA A 181 -17.38 -22.39 21.85
CA ALA A 181 -16.53 -22.09 20.69
C ALA A 181 -17.07 -20.94 19.83
N ILE A 182 -18.40 -20.78 19.74
CA ILE A 182 -19.04 -19.64 19.05
C ILE A 182 -18.84 -18.34 19.87
N GLU A 183 -18.97 -18.39 21.19
CA GLU A 183 -18.69 -17.26 22.07
C GLU A 183 -17.21 -16.83 21.99
N ASP A 184 -16.28 -17.78 22.05
CA ASP A 184 -14.85 -17.54 21.86
C ASP A 184 -14.56 -16.95 20.49
N LYS A 185 -15.21 -17.46 19.43
CA LYS A 185 -15.11 -16.88 18.09
C LYS A 185 -15.61 -15.43 18.06
N LYS A 186 -16.73 -15.12 18.71
CA LYS A 186 -17.26 -13.75 18.79
C LYS A 186 -16.30 -12.82 19.55
N THR A 187 -15.74 -13.27 20.67
CA THR A 187 -14.76 -12.46 21.43
C THR A 187 -13.43 -12.27 20.67
N LEU A 188 -13.01 -13.27 19.88
CA LEU A 188 -11.87 -13.11 18.99
C LEU A 188 -12.18 -12.16 17.81
N GLN A 189 -13.41 -12.19 17.29
CA GLN A 189 -13.85 -11.25 16.25
C GLN A 189 -13.88 -9.81 16.78
N THR A 190 -14.42 -9.57 17.98
CA THR A 190 -14.39 -8.22 18.58
C THR A 190 -12.97 -7.74 18.83
N ARG A 191 -12.07 -8.60 19.33
CA ARG A 191 -10.63 -8.26 19.47
C ARG A 191 -9.95 -7.98 18.12
N LEU A 192 -10.34 -8.70 17.06
CA LEU A 192 -9.85 -8.45 15.71
C LEU A 192 -10.34 -7.09 15.19
N GLU A 193 -11.59 -6.72 15.46
CA GLU A 193 -12.14 -5.42 15.11
C GLU A 193 -11.46 -4.29 15.89
N GLU A 194 -11.28 -4.44 17.20
CA GLU A 194 -10.53 -3.48 18.03
C GLU A 194 -9.09 -3.29 17.56
N THR A 195 -8.40 -4.37 17.15
CA THR A 195 -7.03 -4.27 16.62
C THR A 195 -7.00 -3.64 15.24
N LYS A 196 -7.99 -3.90 14.38
CA LYS A 196 -8.16 -3.21 13.10
C LYS A 196 -8.41 -1.71 13.28
N ASP A 197 -9.23 -1.32 14.25
CA ASP A 197 -9.52 0.08 14.52
C ASP A 197 -8.32 0.80 15.14
N LYS A 198 -7.57 0.13 16.05
CA LYS A 198 -6.27 0.64 16.52
C LYS A 198 -5.25 0.78 15.40
N TYR A 199 -5.20 -0.18 14.47
CA TYR A 199 -4.32 -0.10 13.30
C TYR A 199 -4.72 1.04 12.37
N LYS A 200 -6.02 1.21 12.07
CA LYS A 200 -6.53 2.35 11.30
C LYS A 200 -6.17 3.68 11.97
N GLY A 201 -6.40 3.81 13.28
CA GLY A 201 -6.03 5.01 14.03
C GLY A 201 -4.51 5.28 14.01
N ALA A 202 -3.68 4.23 14.08
CA ALA A 202 -2.23 4.36 13.94
C ALA A 202 -1.82 4.81 12.52
N VAL A 203 -2.44 4.26 11.48
CA VAL A 203 -2.21 4.67 10.09
C VAL A 203 -2.65 6.12 9.85
N GLU A 204 -3.80 6.53 10.39
CA GLU A 204 -4.27 7.91 10.33
C GLU A 204 -3.33 8.87 11.06
N SER A 205 -2.83 8.48 12.25
CA SER A 205 -1.82 9.23 12.99
C SER A 205 -0.51 9.36 12.21
N ILE A 206 -0.02 8.28 11.59
CA ILE A 206 1.18 8.32 10.72
C ILE A 206 0.94 9.23 9.51
N ALA A 207 -0.24 9.16 8.88
CA ALA A 207 -0.57 10.05 7.76
C ALA A 207 -0.67 11.52 8.19
N MET A 208 -1.13 11.78 9.42
CA MET A 208 -1.19 13.13 9.98
C MET A 208 0.20 13.67 10.30
N THR A 209 1.07 12.88 10.94
CA THR A 209 2.46 13.29 11.21
C THR A 209 3.27 13.47 9.93
N GLN A 210 3.05 12.64 8.90
CA GLN A 210 3.66 12.84 7.57
C GLN A 210 3.19 14.14 6.92
N ARG A 211 1.89 14.48 6.99
CA ARG A 211 1.39 15.78 6.50
C ARG A 211 2.02 16.95 7.23
N ASP A 212 2.16 16.86 8.55
CA ASP A 212 2.76 17.93 9.33
C ASP A 212 4.26 18.06 9.06
N LEU A 213 4.96 16.94 8.85
CA LEU A 213 6.35 16.95 8.41
C LEU A 213 6.51 17.63 7.04
N ILE A 214 5.66 17.28 6.06
CA ILE A 214 5.64 17.92 4.74
C ILE A 214 5.40 19.42 4.87
N LYS A 215 4.43 19.86 5.68
CA LYS A 215 4.19 21.29 5.91
C LYS A 215 5.41 21.98 6.52
N CYS A 216 6.06 21.37 7.51
CA CYS A 216 7.27 21.92 8.09
C CYS A 216 8.43 21.99 7.08
N GLU A 217 8.56 21.01 6.18
CA GLU A 217 9.53 21.06 5.07
C GLU A 217 9.18 22.15 4.05
N GLU A 218 7.91 22.32 3.69
CA GLU A 218 7.43 23.40 2.83
C GLU A 218 7.68 24.78 3.43
N GLU A 219 7.45 24.96 4.74
CA GLU A 219 7.77 26.19 5.46
C GLU A 219 9.27 26.46 5.48
N LYS A 220 10.10 25.44 5.74
CA LYS A 220 11.57 25.56 5.64
C LYS A 220 12.00 25.95 4.23
N LEU A 221 11.41 25.35 3.19
CA LEU A 221 11.69 25.69 1.79
C LEU A 221 11.31 27.15 1.49
N LYS A 222 10.17 27.64 1.98
CA LYS A 222 9.77 29.05 1.86
C LYS A 222 10.77 29.99 2.54
N VAL A 223 11.24 29.65 3.74
CA VAL A 223 12.26 30.42 4.45
C VAL A 223 13.59 30.41 3.69
N CYS A 224 14.03 29.24 3.18
CA CYS A 224 15.23 29.14 2.35
C CYS A 224 15.10 29.96 1.05
N GLN A 225 13.95 29.94 0.38
CA GLN A 225 13.67 30.76 -0.80
C GLN A 225 13.72 32.25 -0.47
N ALA A 226 13.15 32.68 0.66
CA ALA A 226 13.22 34.06 1.12
C ALA A 226 14.66 34.47 1.45
N LEU A 227 15.45 33.59 2.08
CA LEU A 227 16.85 33.84 2.38
C LEU A 227 17.69 34.01 1.10
N VAL A 228 17.48 33.13 0.11
CA VAL A 228 18.15 33.24 -1.20
C VAL A 228 17.74 34.54 -1.90
N SER A 229 16.46 34.90 -1.87
CA SER A 229 15.98 36.17 -2.44
C SER A 229 16.63 37.37 -1.76
N LEU A 230 16.76 37.34 -0.42
CA LEU A 230 17.44 38.37 0.35
C LEU A 230 18.94 38.44 0.03
N GLN A 231 19.61 37.29 -0.16
CA GLN A 231 21.01 37.25 -0.60
C GLN A 231 21.17 37.81 -2.03
N MET A 232 20.23 37.54 -2.93
CA MET A 232 20.21 38.13 -4.26
C MET A 232 19.97 39.64 -4.21
N GLU A 233 19.09 40.13 -3.34
CA GLU A 233 18.91 41.58 -3.14
C GLU A 233 20.13 42.24 -2.51
N TYR A 234 20.75 41.59 -1.51
CA TYR A 234 21.98 42.07 -0.90
C TYR A 234 23.12 42.18 -1.93
N THR A 235 23.30 41.17 -2.76
CA THR A 235 24.31 41.19 -3.84
C THR A 235 24.00 42.26 -4.89
N LYS A 236 22.74 42.44 -5.29
CA LYS A 236 22.33 43.56 -6.17
C LYS A 236 22.65 44.92 -5.57
N VAL A 237 22.29 45.16 -4.31
CA VAL A 237 22.60 46.42 -3.61
C VAL A 237 24.11 46.61 -3.49
N GLN A 238 24.87 45.54 -3.24
CA GLN A 238 26.33 45.59 -3.21
C GLN A 238 26.93 45.93 -4.59
N GLU A 239 26.39 45.37 -5.67
CA GLU A 239 26.76 45.72 -7.04
C GLU A 239 26.43 47.18 -7.36
N GLU A 240 25.23 47.66 -7.00
CA GLU A 240 24.83 49.07 -7.16
C GLU A 240 25.75 50.01 -6.38
N MET A 241 26.07 49.68 -5.12
CA MET A 241 27.03 50.43 -4.33
C MET A 241 28.42 50.41 -4.95
N SER A 242 28.85 49.29 -5.54
CA SER A 242 30.13 49.24 -6.26
C SER A 242 30.09 50.11 -7.51
N LYS A 243 29.01 50.08 -8.29
CA LYS A 243 28.81 50.93 -9.48
C LYS A 243 28.81 52.41 -9.10
N GLN A 244 28.12 52.78 -8.03
CA GLN A 244 28.15 54.15 -7.49
C GLN A 244 29.55 54.54 -7.06
N LYS A 245 30.27 53.70 -6.32
CA LYS A 245 31.68 53.94 -5.97
C LYS A 245 32.57 54.13 -7.19
N TYR A 246 32.37 53.34 -8.25
CA TYR A 246 33.11 53.52 -9.51
C TYR A 246 32.75 54.83 -10.21
N GLN A 247 31.46 55.19 -10.25
CA GLN A 247 31.01 56.46 -10.82
C GLN A 247 31.55 57.65 -10.04
N ASP A 248 31.52 57.60 -8.71
CA ASP A 248 32.04 58.65 -7.84
C ASP A 248 33.55 58.74 -7.92
N ALA A 249 34.27 57.61 -7.97
CA ALA A 249 35.71 57.59 -8.21
C ALA A 249 36.05 58.19 -9.59
N SER A 250 35.29 57.85 -10.64
CA SER A 250 35.46 58.44 -11.96
C SER A 250 35.21 59.95 -11.96
N LYS A 251 34.16 60.42 -11.27
CA LYS A 251 33.88 61.86 -11.10
C LYS A 251 34.96 62.56 -10.30
N LEU A 252 35.49 61.89 -9.27
CA LEU A 252 36.56 62.43 -8.45
C LEU A 252 37.84 62.57 -9.27
N VAL A 253 38.18 61.60 -10.11
CA VAL A 253 39.31 61.71 -11.05
C VAL A 253 39.10 62.85 -12.04
N THR A 254 37.89 63.04 -12.58
CA THR A 254 37.62 64.20 -13.46
C THR A 254 37.74 65.52 -12.70
N TYR A 255 37.25 65.60 -11.46
CA TYR A 255 37.40 66.79 -10.62
C TYR A 255 38.85 67.04 -10.21
N GLU A 256 39.64 65.99 -9.95
CA GLU A 256 41.08 66.10 -9.70
C GLU A 256 41.79 66.66 -10.94
N GLN A 257 41.43 66.17 -12.13
CA GLN A 257 41.94 66.70 -13.39
C GLN A 257 41.56 68.17 -13.59
N ASP A 258 40.29 68.54 -13.36
CA ASP A 258 39.82 69.93 -13.46
C ASP A 258 40.55 70.84 -12.46
N VAL A 259 40.79 70.36 -11.22
CA VAL A 259 41.56 71.11 -10.23
C VAL A 259 43.00 71.27 -10.69
N VAL A 260 43.63 70.23 -11.25
CA VAL A 260 44.98 70.32 -11.81
C VAL A 260 45.02 71.35 -12.94
N ASP A 261 44.06 71.29 -13.87
CA ASP A 261 43.99 72.22 -15.01
C ASP A 261 43.74 73.67 -14.54
N LEU A 262 42.87 73.87 -13.56
CA LEU A 262 42.65 75.18 -12.92
C LEU A 262 43.89 75.66 -12.17
N THR A 263 44.66 74.79 -11.52
CA THR A 263 45.91 75.18 -10.87
C THR A 263 46.99 75.54 -11.88
N LEU A 264 47.04 74.86 -13.03
CA LEU A 264 47.94 75.21 -14.14
C LEU A 264 47.53 76.55 -14.78
N GLN A 265 46.24 76.78 -15.02
CA GLN A 265 45.74 78.06 -15.50
C GLN A 265 46.03 79.20 -14.51
N ASN A 266 45.81 79.00 -13.21
CA ASN A 266 46.15 79.99 -12.19
C ASN A 266 47.66 80.27 -12.15
N LYS A 267 48.52 79.25 -12.31
CA LYS A 267 49.98 79.46 -12.42
C LYS A 267 50.34 80.28 -13.66
N ALA A 268 49.76 79.95 -14.82
CA ALA A 268 49.99 80.71 -16.06
C ALA A 268 49.48 82.16 -15.95
N GLN A 269 48.31 82.38 -15.32
CA GLN A 269 47.81 83.72 -15.04
C GLN A 269 48.70 84.46 -14.05
N GLN A 270 49.23 83.79 -13.02
CA GLN A 270 50.16 84.38 -12.07
C GLN A 270 51.49 84.77 -12.75
N GLU A 271 52.02 83.92 -13.63
CA GLU A 271 53.19 84.24 -14.45
C GLU A 271 52.93 85.43 -15.37
N ASN A 272 51.75 85.50 -16.00
CA ASN A 272 51.35 86.65 -16.81
C ASN A 272 51.24 87.93 -15.97
N ILE A 273 50.63 87.87 -14.78
CA ILE A 273 50.56 89.01 -13.85
C ILE A 273 51.96 89.48 -13.47
N VAL A 274 52.88 88.55 -13.16
CA VAL A 274 54.27 88.88 -12.83
C VAL A 274 54.98 89.52 -14.04
N SER A 275 54.76 89.03 -15.26
CA SER A 275 55.33 89.62 -16.47
C SER A 275 54.79 91.04 -16.71
N LEU A 276 53.48 91.24 -16.57
CA LEU A 276 52.83 92.55 -16.69
C LEU A 276 53.25 93.52 -15.58
N GLN A 277 53.51 93.03 -14.37
CA GLN A 277 54.08 93.85 -13.29
C GLN A 277 55.49 94.32 -13.63
N LYS A 278 56.34 93.45 -14.19
CA LYS A 278 57.68 93.84 -14.67
C LYS A 278 57.62 94.85 -15.81
N GLU A 279 56.71 94.66 -16.77
CA GLU A 279 56.49 95.63 -17.85
C GLU A 279 55.99 96.97 -17.30
N LYS A 280 55.06 96.95 -16.35
CA LYS A 280 54.58 98.17 -15.67
C LYS A 280 55.72 98.89 -14.95
N GLU A 281 56.56 98.18 -14.21
CA GLU A 281 57.74 98.75 -13.54
C GLU A 281 58.72 99.37 -14.56
N ALA A 282 58.95 98.72 -15.70
CA ALA A 282 59.77 99.25 -16.78
C ALA A 282 59.19 100.55 -17.35
N ILE A 283 57.89 100.59 -17.66
CA ILE A 283 57.19 101.79 -18.15
C ILE A 283 57.18 102.91 -17.09
N GLU A 284 57.02 102.58 -15.81
CA GLU A 284 57.11 103.56 -14.72
C GLU A 284 58.53 104.14 -14.59
N ALA A 285 59.56 103.32 -14.80
CA ALA A 285 60.94 103.77 -14.84
C ALA A 285 61.20 104.70 -16.04
N GLU A 286 60.72 104.33 -17.23
CA GLU A 286 60.77 105.18 -18.43
C GLU A 286 60.03 106.50 -18.22
N ARG A 287 58.83 106.47 -17.62
CA ARG A 287 58.08 107.69 -17.29
C ARG A 287 58.83 108.58 -16.31
N LYS A 288 59.51 108.01 -15.30
CA LYS A 288 60.36 108.77 -14.37
C LYS A 288 61.56 109.38 -15.09
N ASN A 289 62.20 108.64 -16.01
CA ASN A 289 63.29 109.15 -16.83
C ASN A 289 62.82 110.31 -17.72
N LEU A 290 61.71 110.15 -18.43
CA LEU A 290 61.10 111.21 -19.24
C LEU A 290 60.69 112.43 -18.39
N ALA A 291 60.21 112.22 -17.16
CA ALA A 291 59.90 113.32 -16.23
C ALA A 291 61.17 114.05 -15.78
N MET A 292 62.27 113.33 -15.55
CA MET A 292 63.58 113.94 -15.28
C MET A 292 64.12 114.70 -16.49
N GLU A 293 64.00 114.14 -17.69
CA GLU A 293 64.39 114.79 -18.95
C GLU A 293 63.56 116.05 -19.22
N LEU A 294 62.24 116.01 -19.02
CA LEU A 294 61.38 117.19 -19.09
C LEU A 294 61.72 118.23 -18.02
N GLY A 295 62.13 117.78 -16.82
CA GLY A 295 62.63 118.66 -15.77
C GLY A 295 63.94 119.36 -16.16
N ALA A 296 64.87 118.62 -16.78
CA ALA A 296 66.12 119.16 -17.29
C ALA A 296 65.89 120.15 -18.44
N ALA A 297 65.01 119.82 -19.38
CA ALA A 297 64.62 120.70 -20.49
C ALA A 297 63.89 121.96 -20.01
N ARG A 298 63.05 121.86 -18.95
CA ARG A 298 62.43 123.04 -18.33
C ARG A 298 63.46 123.93 -17.65
N ARG A 299 64.45 123.36 -16.94
CA ARG A 299 65.54 124.15 -16.35
C ARG A 299 66.36 124.83 -17.43
N SER A 300 66.76 124.12 -18.49
CA SER A 300 67.50 124.73 -19.60
C SER A 300 66.70 125.84 -20.28
N LEU A 301 65.38 125.72 -20.43
CA LEU A 301 64.54 126.79 -20.95
C LEU A 301 64.41 128.01 -20.02
N VAL A 302 64.44 127.78 -18.70
CA VAL A 302 64.48 128.88 -17.71
C VAL A 302 65.84 129.57 -17.76
N ASP A 303 66.94 128.82 -17.82
CA ASP A 303 68.30 129.37 -17.96
C ASP A 303 68.43 130.19 -19.25
N LEU A 304 67.94 129.67 -20.38
CA LEU A 304 67.88 130.41 -21.65
C LEU A 304 67.03 131.68 -21.57
N ARG A 305 65.93 131.67 -20.80
CA ARG A 305 65.12 132.88 -20.58
C ARG A 305 65.84 133.90 -19.71
N GLU A 306 66.56 133.48 -18.68
CA GLU A 306 67.37 134.37 -17.86
C GLU A 306 68.51 134.98 -18.67
N ASP A 307 69.17 134.21 -19.53
CA ASP A 307 70.24 134.71 -20.40
C ASP A 307 69.70 135.69 -21.45
N PHE A 308 68.51 135.42 -22.01
CA PHE A 308 67.82 136.38 -22.88
C PHE A 308 67.49 137.70 -22.16
N LEU A 309 67.03 137.65 -20.90
CA LEU A 309 66.78 138.85 -20.11
C LEU A 309 68.07 139.61 -19.75
N LYS A 310 69.19 138.91 -19.54
CA LYS A 310 70.50 139.56 -19.37
C LYS A 310 70.95 140.26 -20.65
N GLU A 311 70.75 139.64 -21.81
CA GLU A 311 71.03 140.27 -23.10
C GLU A 311 70.15 141.51 -23.32
N GLN A 312 68.87 141.44 -22.97
CA GLN A 312 67.96 142.58 -23.07
C GLN A 312 68.41 143.76 -22.21
N LYS A 313 68.84 143.52 -20.96
CA LYS A 313 69.42 144.55 -20.09
C LYS A 313 70.72 145.13 -20.66
N ARG A 314 71.55 144.29 -21.29
CA ARG A 314 72.79 144.72 -21.96
C ARG A 314 72.49 145.60 -23.18
N THR A 315 71.43 145.32 -23.92
CA THR A 315 70.97 146.17 -25.03
C THR A 315 70.36 147.48 -24.57
N GLU A 316 69.72 147.50 -23.40
CA GLU A 316 69.23 148.73 -22.76
C GLU A 316 70.39 149.60 -22.25
N GLU A 317 71.44 149.00 -21.69
CA GLU A 317 72.68 149.69 -21.27
C GLU A 317 73.46 150.26 -22.47
N LEU A 318 73.53 149.52 -23.59
CA LEU A 318 74.13 149.98 -24.85
C LEU A 318 73.32 151.11 -25.51
N SER A 319 72.02 151.21 -25.26
CA SER A 319 71.18 152.29 -25.81
C SER A 319 71.45 153.66 -25.17
N VAL A 320 72.05 153.70 -23.98
CA VAL A 320 72.38 154.94 -23.25
C VAL A 320 73.78 155.48 -23.62
N GLU A 321 74.70 154.62 -24.08
CA GLU A 321 76.03 155.04 -24.54
C GLU A 321 76.02 155.69 -25.94
N VAL A 322 75.00 155.42 -26.76
CA VAL A 322 74.88 155.95 -28.13
C VAL A 322 74.58 157.46 -28.17
N VAL A 323 74.07 158.06 -27.08
CA VAL A 323 73.74 159.49 -27.05
C VAL A 323 74.93 160.40 -26.68
N ASN A 324 76.00 159.86 -26.09
CA ASN A 324 77.22 160.63 -25.75
C ASN A 324 78.35 160.53 -26.79
N LEU A 325 78.17 159.79 -27.89
CA LEU A 325 79.12 159.74 -29.01
C LEU A 325 78.55 160.28 -30.33
N MET A 326 77.58 161.17 -30.22
CA MET A 326 77.16 162.07 -31.28
C MET A 326 78.13 163.29 -31.34
N ASN A 327 79.44 163.06 -31.55
CA ASN A 327 80.43 164.12 -31.88
C ASN A 327 81.84 163.64 -32.32
N SER A 328 82.00 162.39 -32.81
CA SER A 328 83.16 162.01 -33.65
C SER A 328 82.73 161.57 -35.06
N LYS A 329 81.99 162.48 -35.69
CA LYS A 329 81.99 162.86 -37.10
C LYS A 329 83.07 162.21 -37.99
N GLU A 330 82.66 161.82 -39.19
CA GLU A 330 83.34 162.14 -40.47
C GLU A 330 84.66 161.46 -40.89
N GLU A 331 85.20 160.42 -40.23
CA GLU A 331 86.50 159.88 -40.65
C GLU A 331 86.60 158.40 -41.08
N THR A 332 85.52 157.60 -41.09
CA THR A 332 85.65 156.17 -41.50
C THR A 332 84.62 155.68 -42.52
N GLU A 333 84.30 156.56 -43.48
CA GLU A 333 83.91 156.17 -44.85
C GLU A 333 85.05 155.50 -45.65
N ARG A 334 86.12 154.99 -45.00
CA ARG A 334 87.27 154.35 -45.65
C ARG A 334 87.47 152.86 -45.33
N GLU A 335 86.67 152.26 -44.46
CA GLU A 335 86.80 150.81 -44.15
C GLU A 335 85.77 149.93 -44.88
N ASN A 336 84.89 150.55 -45.68
CA ASN A 336 83.85 149.88 -46.48
C ASN A 336 84.36 149.26 -47.80
N THR A 337 85.65 148.88 -47.89
CA THR A 337 86.23 148.28 -49.11
C THR A 337 87.12 147.06 -48.89
N SER A 338 87.35 146.58 -47.66
CA SER A 338 88.31 145.50 -47.41
C SER A 338 87.72 144.10 -47.17
N LEU A 339 86.41 143.96 -46.94
CA LEU A 339 85.79 142.66 -46.62
C LEU A 339 84.80 142.14 -47.68
N GLN A 340 84.70 142.81 -48.82
CA GLN A 340 84.07 142.29 -50.04
C GLN A 340 84.91 141.17 -50.71
N ASN A 341 86.14 140.95 -50.26
CA ASN A 341 87.10 140.01 -50.87
C ASN A 341 87.16 138.61 -50.23
N LYS A 342 86.36 138.30 -49.21
CA LYS A 342 86.32 136.94 -48.60
C LYS A 342 85.19 136.05 -49.12
N LEU A 343 84.35 136.55 -50.02
CA LEU A 343 83.22 135.80 -50.60
C LEU A 343 83.61 135.05 -51.90
N THR A 344 84.72 135.42 -52.54
CA THR A 344 85.10 134.90 -53.86
C THR A 344 85.99 133.65 -53.83
N ASP A 345 86.64 133.33 -52.71
CA ASP A 345 87.56 132.18 -52.64
C ASP A 345 86.88 130.84 -52.28
N ALA A 346 85.60 130.85 -51.88
CA ALA A 346 84.85 129.62 -51.53
C ALA A 346 84.17 128.93 -52.72
N LEU A 347 84.19 129.52 -53.93
CA LEU A 347 83.47 128.99 -55.10
C LEU A 347 84.23 127.93 -55.90
N ASN A 348 85.50 127.65 -55.58
CA ASN A 348 86.35 126.74 -56.36
C ASN A 348 86.49 125.30 -55.81
N SER A 349 85.69 124.89 -54.82
CA SER A 349 85.67 123.49 -54.33
C SER A 349 84.51 122.63 -54.90
N ARG A 350 83.75 123.16 -55.87
CA ARG A 350 82.54 122.52 -56.42
C ARG A 350 82.79 121.42 -57.47
N GLU A 351 83.98 121.34 -58.08
CA GLU A 351 84.26 120.35 -59.13
C GLU A 351 84.56 118.92 -58.60
N THR A 352 84.81 118.74 -57.29
CA THR A 352 85.05 117.41 -56.71
C THR A 352 83.77 116.72 -56.21
N SER A 353 82.64 117.43 -56.14
CA SER A 353 81.35 116.89 -55.66
C SER A 353 80.51 116.23 -56.77
N ASP A 354 80.67 116.67 -58.02
CA ASP A 354 79.90 116.13 -59.15
C ASP A 354 80.35 114.70 -59.54
N ALA A 355 81.61 114.33 -59.28
CA ALA A 355 82.09 112.96 -59.47
C ALA A 355 81.60 111.96 -58.39
N ALA A 356 81.18 112.45 -57.22
CA ALA A 356 80.63 111.62 -56.14
C ALA A 356 79.12 111.34 -56.34
N LEU A 357 78.39 112.27 -56.96
CA LEU A 357 76.97 112.13 -57.29
C LEU A 357 76.73 111.05 -58.37
N ALA A 358 77.56 111.00 -59.42
CA ALA A 358 77.44 109.97 -60.47
C ALA A 358 77.64 108.53 -59.98
N ARG A 359 78.43 108.31 -58.91
CA ARG A 359 78.59 106.98 -58.29
C ARG A 359 77.38 106.59 -57.42
N LYS A 360 76.73 107.57 -56.80
CA LYS A 360 75.54 107.33 -55.96
C LYS A 360 74.27 107.09 -56.77
N GLU A 361 74.18 107.64 -57.97
CA GLU A 361 73.08 107.35 -58.90
C GLU A 361 73.13 105.90 -59.41
N ALA A 362 74.32 105.36 -59.71
CA ALA A 362 74.46 103.95 -60.13
C ALA A 362 74.12 102.95 -59.01
N GLU A 363 74.43 103.25 -57.74
CA GLU A 363 74.03 102.43 -56.59
C GLU A 363 72.51 102.49 -56.33
N LEU A 364 71.85 103.60 -56.68
CA LEU A 364 70.41 103.78 -56.58
C LEU A 364 69.64 102.92 -57.59
N ASP A 365 70.14 102.81 -58.83
CA ASP A 365 69.53 101.97 -59.86
C ASP A 365 69.65 100.46 -59.56
N GLU A 366 70.79 100.01 -59.00
CA GLU A 366 70.95 98.63 -58.53
C GLU A 366 70.05 98.31 -57.32
N ALA A 367 69.85 99.28 -56.41
CA ALA A 367 68.92 99.13 -55.30
C ALA A 367 67.46 99.06 -55.79
N GLY A 368 67.10 99.84 -56.82
CA GLY A 368 65.77 99.81 -57.45
C GLY A 368 65.43 98.45 -58.05
N LEU A 369 66.38 97.80 -58.72
CA LEU A 369 66.18 96.45 -59.28
C LEU A 369 65.99 95.37 -58.20
N LYS A 370 66.69 95.46 -57.07
CA LYS A 370 66.52 94.53 -55.93
C LYS A 370 65.18 94.74 -55.22
N ILE A 371 64.72 95.97 -55.09
CA ILE A 371 63.39 96.27 -54.52
C ILE A 371 62.29 95.69 -55.41
N ALA A 372 62.40 95.82 -56.74
CA ALA A 372 61.42 95.27 -57.67
C ALA A 372 61.37 93.73 -57.66
N GLN A 373 62.51 93.05 -57.44
CA GLN A 373 62.55 91.60 -57.27
C GLN A 373 61.91 91.14 -55.96
N LEU A 374 62.24 91.81 -54.85
CA LEU A 374 61.65 91.49 -53.54
C LEU A 374 60.15 91.75 -53.49
N GLN A 375 59.64 92.76 -54.22
CA GLN A 375 58.20 93.00 -54.37
C GLN A 375 57.50 91.86 -55.11
N LYS A 376 58.10 91.35 -56.20
CA LYS A 376 57.55 90.18 -56.91
C LYS A 376 57.53 88.93 -56.03
N ASP A 377 58.58 88.69 -55.25
CA ASP A 377 58.64 87.53 -54.36
C ASP A 377 57.62 87.64 -53.21
N LEU A 378 57.39 88.86 -52.71
CA LEU A 378 56.35 89.15 -51.71
C LEU A 378 54.94 88.88 -52.28
N ASP A 379 54.68 89.30 -53.51
CA ASP A 379 53.39 89.05 -54.17
C ASP A 379 53.14 87.56 -54.41
N ILE A 380 54.18 86.79 -54.74
CA ILE A 380 54.08 85.33 -54.89
C ILE A 380 53.79 84.68 -53.53
N GLN A 381 54.53 85.04 -52.48
CA GLN A 381 54.33 84.47 -51.14
C GLN A 381 52.96 84.82 -50.53
N THR A 382 52.47 86.03 -50.76
CA THR A 382 51.12 86.42 -50.31
C THR A 382 50.03 85.65 -51.05
N SER A 383 50.20 85.40 -52.36
CA SER A 383 49.27 84.56 -53.12
C SER A 383 49.25 83.09 -52.67
N GLU A 384 50.40 82.52 -52.31
CA GLU A 384 50.48 81.15 -51.78
C GLU A 384 49.89 81.04 -50.37
N ARG A 385 50.09 82.06 -49.54
CA ARG A 385 49.49 82.13 -48.20
C ARG A 385 47.97 82.19 -48.28
N ILE A 386 47.40 83.01 -49.17
CA ILE A 386 45.95 83.10 -49.39
C ILE A 386 45.39 81.75 -49.87
N LYS A 387 46.08 81.04 -50.78
CA LYS A 387 45.64 79.70 -51.22
C LYS A 387 45.59 78.70 -50.07
N LYS A 388 46.60 78.68 -49.21
CA LYS A 388 46.65 77.79 -48.04
C LYS A 388 45.60 78.16 -46.98
N GLU A 389 45.36 79.46 -46.76
CA GLU A 389 44.29 79.93 -45.87
C GLU A 389 42.91 79.47 -46.39
N VAL A 390 42.65 79.58 -47.70
CA VAL A 390 41.40 79.10 -48.33
C VAL A 390 41.27 77.57 -48.26
N GLU A 391 42.35 76.81 -48.42
CA GLU A 391 42.31 75.35 -48.26
C GLU A 391 42.04 74.92 -46.82
N LEU A 392 42.59 75.65 -45.82
CA LEU A 392 42.33 75.40 -44.41
C LEU A 392 40.87 75.72 -44.05
N GLU A 393 40.32 76.83 -44.54
CA GLU A 393 38.91 77.18 -44.34
C GLU A 393 37.99 76.13 -44.97
N ARG A 394 38.30 75.67 -46.18
CA ARG A 394 37.54 74.59 -46.83
C ARG A 394 37.55 73.30 -46.01
N LEU A 395 38.72 72.86 -45.54
CA LEU A 395 38.81 71.67 -44.70
C LEU A 395 38.07 71.86 -43.36
N SER A 396 38.13 73.04 -42.76
CA SER A 396 37.39 73.37 -41.54
C SER A 396 35.87 73.22 -41.75
N VAL A 397 35.35 73.75 -42.86
CA VAL A 397 33.92 73.62 -43.22
C VAL A 397 33.53 72.16 -43.47
N GLU A 398 34.36 71.39 -44.17
CA GLU A 398 34.10 69.95 -44.40
C GLU A 398 34.12 69.13 -43.09
N PHE A 399 34.94 69.51 -42.11
CA PHE A 399 34.94 68.90 -40.78
C PHE A 399 33.71 69.28 -39.96
N GLU A 400 33.29 70.54 -40.00
CA GLU A 400 32.07 71.01 -39.33
C GLU A 400 30.82 70.36 -39.92
N GLU A 401 30.75 70.20 -41.24
CA GLU A 401 29.66 69.50 -41.93
C GLU A 401 29.57 68.04 -41.48
N LYS A 402 30.70 67.31 -41.47
CA LYS A 402 30.74 65.92 -40.97
C LYS A 402 30.39 65.80 -39.49
N ARG A 403 30.80 66.78 -38.67
CA ARG A 403 30.44 66.80 -37.25
C ARG A 403 28.93 67.00 -37.06
N LEU A 404 28.33 67.93 -37.81
CA LEU A 404 26.90 68.19 -37.78
C LEU A 404 26.08 66.98 -38.27
N ASP A 405 26.56 66.26 -39.28
CA ASP A 405 25.88 65.05 -39.75
C ASP A 405 25.95 63.90 -38.72
N MET A 406 27.08 63.74 -38.01
CA MET A 406 27.16 62.79 -36.90
C MET A 406 26.26 63.18 -35.72
N GLU A 407 26.21 64.47 -35.35
CA GLU A 407 25.31 64.98 -34.32
C GLU A 407 23.83 64.77 -34.71
N ARG A 408 23.47 64.97 -35.98
CA ARG A 408 22.13 64.67 -36.52
C ARG A 408 21.81 63.18 -36.45
N GLY A 409 22.74 62.31 -36.84
CA GLY A 409 22.55 60.85 -36.76
C GLY A 409 22.32 60.36 -35.33
N VAL A 410 23.07 60.88 -34.35
CA VAL A 410 22.90 60.57 -32.93
C VAL A 410 21.53 61.05 -32.41
N LEU A 411 21.09 62.25 -32.82
CA LEU A 411 19.77 62.78 -32.45
C LEU A 411 18.62 61.97 -33.07
N GLU A 412 18.76 61.50 -34.30
CA GLU A 412 17.76 60.64 -34.95
C GLU A 412 17.69 59.25 -34.29
N GLU A 413 18.83 58.64 -33.95
CA GLU A 413 18.85 57.40 -33.15
C GLU A 413 18.19 57.59 -31.78
N HIS A 414 18.46 58.69 -31.10
CA HIS A 414 17.82 58.98 -29.82
C HIS A 414 16.29 59.14 -29.97
N ARG A 415 15.82 59.88 -30.98
CA ARG A 415 14.39 60.01 -31.26
C ARG A 415 13.74 58.67 -31.61
N SER A 416 14.44 57.80 -32.34
CA SER A 416 13.95 56.45 -32.66
C SER A 416 13.84 55.58 -31.40
N ARG A 417 14.87 55.58 -30.54
CA ARG A 417 14.86 54.84 -29.27
C ARG A 417 13.78 55.35 -28.32
N ASP A 418 13.58 56.66 -28.24
CA ASP A 418 12.53 57.26 -27.41
C ASP A 418 11.13 56.91 -27.96
N ALA A 419 10.94 56.88 -29.28
CA ALA A 419 9.69 56.44 -29.89
C ALA A 419 9.40 54.94 -29.66
N GLU A 420 10.42 54.09 -29.69
CA GLU A 420 10.31 52.66 -29.36
C GLU A 420 10.03 52.43 -27.86
N ALA A 421 10.71 53.17 -26.99
CA ALA A 421 10.47 53.12 -25.55
C ALA A 421 9.04 53.57 -25.21
N PHE A 422 8.54 54.61 -25.88
CA PHE A 422 7.17 55.08 -25.72
C PHE A 422 6.14 54.05 -26.19
N LYS A 423 6.37 53.38 -27.34
CA LYS A 423 5.52 52.26 -27.80
C LYS A 423 5.53 51.09 -26.83
N MET A 424 6.70 50.69 -26.32
CA MET A 424 6.78 49.64 -25.30
C MET A 424 6.04 50.01 -24.01
N GLN A 425 6.06 51.29 -23.62
CA GLN A 425 5.34 51.77 -22.45
C GLN A 425 3.81 51.74 -22.68
N GLN A 426 3.33 52.12 -23.87
CA GLN A 426 1.91 51.98 -24.25
C GLN A 426 1.46 50.52 -24.28
N ASP A 427 2.25 49.62 -24.87
CA ASP A 427 1.92 48.19 -24.92
C ASP A 427 1.87 47.57 -23.52
N ARG A 428 2.77 48.01 -22.62
CA ARG A 428 2.76 47.59 -21.22
C ARG A 428 1.52 48.09 -20.49
N GLN A 429 1.14 49.35 -20.67
CA GLN A 429 -0.09 49.91 -20.09
C GLN A 429 -1.33 49.18 -20.60
N ALA A 430 -1.43 48.90 -21.91
CA ALA A 430 -2.54 48.15 -22.48
C ALA A 430 -2.62 46.70 -21.93
N ARG A 431 -1.47 46.05 -21.69
CA ARG A 431 -1.43 44.72 -21.04
C ARG A 431 -1.82 44.78 -19.56
N GLU A 432 -1.39 45.79 -18.83
CA GLU A 432 -1.78 46.01 -17.44
C GLU A 432 -3.29 46.28 -17.31
N GLU A 433 -3.87 47.05 -18.24
CA GLU A 433 -5.32 47.26 -18.34
C GLU A 433 -6.09 45.97 -18.68
N MET A 434 -5.59 45.18 -19.64
CA MET A 434 -6.18 43.86 -19.98
C MET A 434 -6.15 42.91 -18.77
N LEU A 435 -5.02 42.82 -18.07
CA LEU A 435 -4.87 41.98 -16.88
C LEU A 435 -5.75 42.48 -15.73
N SER A 436 -5.85 43.81 -15.55
CA SER A 436 -6.73 44.43 -14.56
C SER A 436 -8.21 44.12 -14.85
N ASN A 437 -8.62 44.18 -16.11
CA ASN A 437 -9.99 43.82 -16.52
C ASN A 437 -10.27 42.33 -16.30
N GLN A 438 -9.35 41.44 -16.71
CA GLN A 438 -9.47 40.00 -16.44
C GLN A 438 -9.55 39.69 -14.94
N MET A 439 -8.75 40.38 -14.13
CA MET A 439 -8.76 40.22 -12.68
C MET A 439 -10.08 40.71 -12.07
N ARG A 440 -10.68 41.78 -12.61
CA ARG A 440 -12.00 42.27 -12.22
C ARG A 440 -13.11 41.27 -12.58
N ASP A 441 -13.07 40.68 -13.77
CA ASP A 441 -14.05 39.69 -14.23
C ASP A 441 -13.98 38.41 -13.40
N LEU A 442 -12.77 37.91 -13.12
CA LEU A 442 -12.57 36.75 -12.24
C LEU A 442 -13.04 37.00 -10.80
N LEU A 443 -12.91 38.24 -10.29
CA LEU A 443 -13.45 38.62 -8.99
C LEU A 443 -14.98 38.63 -9.00
N ALA A 444 -15.61 39.14 -10.06
CA ALA A 444 -17.06 39.12 -10.22
C ALA A 444 -17.62 37.68 -10.34
N GLU A 445 -16.93 36.80 -11.09
CA GLU A 445 -17.27 35.37 -11.16
C GLU A 445 -17.13 34.67 -9.82
N LYS A 446 -16.04 34.94 -9.08
CA LYS A 446 -15.84 34.41 -7.72
C LYS A 446 -16.98 34.84 -6.79
N GLU A 447 -17.40 36.10 -6.83
CA GLU A 447 -18.52 36.59 -6.01
C GLU A 447 -19.85 35.94 -6.39
N ALA A 448 -20.13 35.75 -7.68
CA ALA A 448 -21.31 35.04 -8.16
C ALA A 448 -21.31 33.57 -7.69
N LEU A 449 -20.17 32.88 -7.79
CA LEU A 449 -20.01 31.50 -7.32
C LEU A 449 -20.16 31.40 -5.80
N LEU A 450 -19.68 32.37 -5.03
CA LEU A 450 -19.88 32.41 -3.58
C LEU A 450 -21.34 32.61 -3.19
N LYS A 451 -22.09 33.46 -3.91
CA LYS A 451 -23.54 33.61 -3.72
C LYS A 451 -24.29 32.32 -4.06
N ASN A 452 -23.91 31.64 -5.15
CA ASN A 452 -24.47 30.35 -5.53
C ASN A 452 -24.15 29.26 -4.50
N LEU A 453 -22.93 29.24 -3.96
CA LEU A 453 -22.52 28.33 -2.90
C LEU A 453 -23.34 28.55 -1.62
N SER A 454 -23.56 29.81 -1.23
CA SER A 454 -24.38 30.18 -0.07
C SER A 454 -25.85 29.72 -0.22
N THR A 455 -26.45 29.94 -1.39
CA THR A 455 -27.83 29.50 -1.66
C THR A 455 -27.93 27.97 -1.70
N ALA A 456 -26.94 27.29 -2.28
CA ALA A 456 -26.86 25.83 -2.28
C ALA A 456 -26.69 25.27 -0.86
N GLN A 457 -25.82 25.88 -0.03
CA GLN A 457 -25.61 25.51 1.36
C GLN A 457 -26.88 25.70 2.23
N ARG A 458 -27.69 26.72 1.92
CA ARG A 458 -28.98 26.92 2.59
C ARG A 458 -29.97 25.82 2.21
N LYS A 459 -30.05 25.47 0.91
CA LYS A 459 -30.89 24.36 0.42
C LYS A 459 -30.46 23.00 0.99
N THR A 460 -29.16 22.73 1.10
CA THR A 460 -28.67 21.49 1.74
C THR A 460 -29.00 21.45 3.22
N ARG A 461 -28.88 22.56 3.95
CA ARG A 461 -29.28 22.62 5.38
C ARG A 461 -30.79 22.43 5.57
N GLU A 462 -31.62 22.96 4.68
CA GLU A 462 -33.07 22.76 4.70
C GLU A 462 -33.44 21.30 4.38
N ALA A 463 -32.77 20.69 3.39
CA ALA A 463 -32.91 19.26 3.09
C ALA A 463 -32.45 18.38 4.26
N GLU A 464 -31.32 18.70 4.90
CA GLU A 464 -30.81 17.98 6.08
C GLU A 464 -31.79 18.03 7.25
N LYS A 465 -32.46 19.17 7.48
CA LYS A 465 -33.51 19.30 8.50
C LYS A 465 -34.72 18.43 8.18
N LEU A 466 -35.15 18.38 6.92
CA LEU A 466 -36.25 17.52 6.48
C LEU A 466 -35.90 16.04 6.59
N THR A 467 -34.66 15.65 6.25
CA THR A 467 -34.22 14.25 6.43
C THR A 467 -34.11 13.85 7.89
N ARG A 468 -33.68 14.76 8.79
CA ARG A 468 -33.66 14.49 10.23
C ARG A 468 -35.07 14.35 10.80
N ALA A 469 -36.00 15.21 10.41
CA ALA A 469 -37.41 15.09 10.81
C ALA A 469 -38.03 13.77 10.32
N ALA A 470 -37.70 13.34 9.09
CA ALA A 470 -38.12 12.04 8.57
C ALA A 470 -37.51 10.87 9.36
N GLN A 471 -36.20 10.91 9.66
CA GLN A 471 -35.50 9.91 10.48
C GLN A 471 -36.07 9.81 11.90
N ASP A 472 -36.43 10.94 12.51
CA ASP A 472 -37.06 10.96 13.82
C ASP A 472 -38.46 10.34 13.79
N SER A 473 -39.25 10.61 12.72
CA SER A 473 -40.57 9.99 12.53
C SER A 473 -40.47 8.48 12.25
N GLU A 474 -39.45 8.04 11.52
CA GLU A 474 -39.16 6.63 11.27
C GLU A 474 -38.71 5.92 12.55
N ALA A 475 -37.84 6.57 13.34
CA ALA A 475 -37.42 6.05 14.65
C ALA A 475 -38.60 5.91 15.62
N GLN A 476 -39.56 6.83 15.60
CA GLN A 476 -40.81 6.72 16.37
C GLN A 476 -41.65 5.53 15.89
N ALA A 477 -41.84 5.37 14.58
CA ALA A 477 -42.58 4.24 14.01
C ALA A 477 -41.90 2.88 14.32
N ILE A 478 -40.57 2.81 14.31
CA ILE A 478 -39.80 1.61 14.68
C ILE A 478 -39.98 1.28 16.17
N ARG A 479 -40.01 2.29 17.06
CA ARG A 479 -40.25 2.08 18.49
C ARG A 479 -41.66 1.55 18.75
N GLU A 480 -42.67 2.11 18.08
CA GLU A 480 -44.05 1.62 18.18
C GLU A 480 -44.18 0.19 17.64
N ARG A 481 -43.53 -0.12 16.52
CA ARG A 481 -43.49 -1.47 15.97
C ARG A 481 -42.84 -2.46 16.93
N LYS A 482 -41.69 -2.13 17.52
CA LYS A 482 -41.02 -3.00 18.52
C LYS A 482 -41.90 -3.24 19.73
N ARG A 483 -42.58 -2.21 20.22
CA ARG A 483 -43.53 -2.34 21.33
C ARG A 483 -44.69 -3.30 20.98
N LEU A 484 -45.26 -3.18 19.79
CA LEU A 484 -46.31 -4.10 19.31
C LEU A 484 -45.79 -5.53 19.12
N GLU A 485 -44.55 -5.70 18.63
CA GLU A 485 -43.90 -7.01 18.52
C GLU A 485 -43.69 -7.65 19.91
N GLU A 486 -43.26 -6.87 20.91
CA GLU A 486 -43.14 -7.31 22.30
C GLU A 486 -44.49 -7.70 22.91
N GLU A 487 -45.55 -6.93 22.64
CA GLU A 487 -46.92 -7.25 23.08
C GLU A 487 -47.43 -8.56 22.45
N VAL A 488 -47.13 -8.81 21.16
CA VAL A 488 -47.46 -10.07 20.47
C VAL A 488 -46.64 -11.24 21.02
N GLN A 489 -45.35 -11.02 21.29
CA GLN A 489 -44.47 -12.03 21.86
C GLN A 489 -44.92 -12.44 23.27
N HIS A 490 -45.25 -11.47 24.11
CA HIS A 490 -45.80 -11.71 25.45
C HIS A 490 -47.11 -12.51 25.38
N ALA A 491 -48.02 -12.18 24.46
CA ALA A 491 -49.25 -12.94 24.25
C ALA A 491 -48.99 -14.39 23.79
N ARG A 492 -47.96 -14.61 22.95
CA ARG A 492 -47.53 -15.96 22.55
C ARG A 492 -46.92 -16.74 23.70
N GLU A 493 -46.08 -16.11 24.51
CA GLU A 493 -45.46 -16.73 25.68
C GLU A 493 -46.48 -17.07 26.76
N GLU A 494 -47.48 -16.21 27.01
CA GLU A 494 -48.62 -16.52 27.87
C GLU A 494 -49.45 -17.69 27.31
N GLY A 495 -49.70 -17.73 26.00
CA GLY A 495 -50.34 -18.85 25.33
C GLY A 495 -49.56 -20.16 25.51
N HIS A 496 -48.24 -20.12 25.32
CA HIS A 496 -47.36 -21.27 25.51
C HIS A 496 -47.27 -21.71 26.98
N ARG A 497 -47.16 -20.78 27.94
CA ARG A 497 -47.17 -21.11 29.38
C ARG A 497 -48.46 -21.82 29.77
N ARG A 498 -49.61 -21.32 29.32
CA ARG A 498 -50.92 -21.96 29.59
C ARG A 498 -51.05 -23.33 28.92
N LEU A 499 -50.52 -23.51 27.70
CA LEU A 499 -50.45 -24.83 27.06
C LEU A 499 -49.54 -25.81 27.82
N THR A 500 -48.44 -25.30 28.37
CA THR A 500 -47.47 -26.09 29.14
C THR A 500 -48.04 -26.48 30.51
N GLU A 501 -48.78 -25.60 31.17
CA GLU A 501 -49.52 -25.90 32.41
C GLU A 501 -50.59 -26.98 32.19
N VAL A 502 -51.26 -26.98 31.03
CA VAL A 502 -52.23 -28.03 30.65
C VAL A 502 -51.55 -29.35 30.28
N ALA A 503 -50.37 -29.32 29.64
CA ALA A 503 -49.59 -30.52 29.40
C ALA A 503 -49.03 -31.12 30.70
N ALA A 504 -48.69 -30.28 31.69
CA ALA A 504 -48.21 -30.69 32.99
C ALA A 504 -49.33 -31.24 33.91
N SER A 505 -50.58 -30.79 33.75
CA SER A 505 -51.72 -31.32 34.50
C SER A 505 -52.28 -32.65 33.95
N GLN A 506 -51.74 -33.18 32.85
CA GLN A 506 -52.12 -34.48 32.25
C GLN A 506 -51.34 -35.70 32.76
N LEU A 507 -50.74 -35.63 33.95
CA LEU A 507 -50.19 -36.81 34.64
C LEU A 507 -50.97 -37.12 35.93
N PRO A 508 -52.02 -37.95 35.88
CA PRO A 508 -52.42 -38.76 37.02
C PRO A 508 -52.05 -40.22 36.79
N LYS A 509 -51.41 -40.81 37.82
CA LYS A 509 -51.47 -42.25 38.06
C LYS A 509 -52.93 -42.63 38.35
N ASP A 510 -53.37 -43.67 37.65
CA ASP A 510 -54.51 -44.56 37.89
C ASP A 510 -55.92 -43.97 38.16
N ASP A 511 -56.88 -44.46 37.37
CA ASP A 511 -58.33 -44.52 37.58
C ASP A 511 -59.17 -43.22 37.60
N ALA A 512 -59.39 -42.58 36.43
CA ALA A 512 -60.60 -41.78 36.15
C ALA A 512 -60.81 -41.48 34.65
N ALA A 513 -60.93 -42.52 33.82
CA ALA A 513 -61.31 -42.35 32.42
C ALA A 513 -62.84 -42.22 32.29
N ARG A 514 -63.40 -40.99 32.39
CA ARG A 514 -64.65 -40.63 31.68
C ARG A 514 -65.04 -39.14 31.61
N ASP A 515 -64.48 -38.22 32.39
CA ASP A 515 -64.92 -36.80 32.39
C ASP A 515 -63.99 -35.76 31.73
N GLY A 516 -62.72 -36.10 31.40
CA GLY A 516 -61.76 -35.13 30.85
C GLY A 516 -62.02 -34.66 29.40
N GLY A 517 -63.02 -35.23 28.71
CA GLY A 517 -63.29 -34.94 27.30
C GLY A 517 -64.11 -33.67 27.04
N GLU A 518 -64.81 -33.14 28.05
CA GLU A 518 -65.61 -31.91 27.94
C GLU A 518 -64.79 -30.65 28.22
N GLU A 519 -63.87 -30.71 29.19
CA GLU A 519 -62.96 -29.60 29.49
C GLU A 519 -62.00 -29.33 28.32
N VAL A 520 -61.43 -30.37 27.72
CA VAL A 520 -60.58 -30.26 26.51
C VAL A 520 -61.37 -29.68 25.33
N ARG A 521 -62.63 -30.08 25.14
CA ARG A 521 -63.49 -29.49 24.08
C ARG A 521 -63.90 -28.05 24.38
N SER A 522 -64.07 -27.67 25.64
CA SER A 522 -64.32 -26.29 26.05
C SER A 522 -63.09 -25.37 25.91
N LEU A 523 -61.90 -25.94 26.02
CA LEU A 523 -60.61 -25.27 25.85
C LEU A 523 -60.25 -25.13 24.36
N VAL A 524 -60.52 -26.14 23.54
CA VAL A 524 -60.41 -26.04 22.08
C VAL A 524 -61.37 -24.96 21.55
N ARG A 525 -62.62 -24.92 22.01
CA ARG A 525 -63.56 -23.81 21.65
C ARG A 525 -63.10 -22.43 22.13
N ARG A 526 -62.38 -22.34 23.26
CA ARG A 526 -61.81 -21.07 23.75
C ARG A 526 -60.56 -20.65 22.99
N LEU A 527 -59.75 -21.59 22.52
CA LEU A 527 -58.59 -21.34 21.66
C LEU A 527 -59.04 -20.96 20.24
N GLU A 528 -60.09 -21.60 19.71
CA GLU A 528 -60.75 -21.17 18.46
C GLU A 528 -61.26 -19.72 18.60
N GLY A 529 -61.87 -19.38 19.74
CA GLY A 529 -62.28 -18.00 20.03
C GLY A 529 -61.13 -16.99 20.08
N SER A 530 -59.95 -17.35 20.63
CA SER A 530 -58.80 -16.43 20.70
C SER A 530 -58.09 -16.26 19.35
N VAL A 531 -58.09 -17.31 18.51
CA VAL A 531 -57.61 -17.25 17.13
C VAL A 531 -58.55 -16.42 16.26
N ASP A 532 -59.85 -16.53 16.48
CA ASP A 532 -60.85 -15.68 15.82
C ASP A 532 -60.72 -14.22 16.27
N ASP A 533 -60.45 -13.96 17.54
CA ASP A 533 -60.20 -12.61 18.05
C ASP A 533 -58.89 -12.01 17.53
N ALA A 534 -57.84 -12.81 17.38
CA ALA A 534 -56.59 -12.37 16.74
C ALA A 534 -56.82 -12.05 15.25
N SER A 535 -57.56 -12.90 14.55
CA SER A 535 -57.93 -12.68 13.15
C SER A 535 -58.84 -11.47 12.96
N ARG A 536 -59.72 -11.18 13.93
CA ARG A 536 -60.54 -9.95 13.97
C ARG A 536 -59.67 -8.71 14.17
N ARG A 537 -58.71 -8.72 15.10
CA ARG A 537 -57.80 -7.59 15.32
C ARG A 537 -56.92 -7.31 14.10
N GLU A 538 -56.50 -8.34 13.36
CA GLU A 538 -55.75 -8.19 12.12
C GLU A 538 -56.61 -7.58 10.99
N ARG A 539 -57.89 -7.97 10.91
CA ARG A 539 -58.86 -7.33 9.99
C ARG A 539 -59.12 -5.88 10.39
N ASP A 540 -59.37 -5.59 11.67
CA ASP A 540 -59.59 -4.24 12.17
C ASP A 540 -58.39 -3.31 11.91
N ALA A 541 -57.16 -3.84 12.04
CA ALA A 541 -55.94 -3.10 11.71
C ALA A 541 -55.82 -2.82 10.20
N SER A 542 -56.16 -3.81 9.38
CA SER A 542 -56.18 -3.68 7.91
C SER A 542 -57.26 -2.70 7.45
N GLU A 543 -58.43 -2.72 8.07
CA GLU A 543 -59.52 -1.78 7.84
C GLU A 543 -59.16 -0.35 8.27
N LYS A 544 -58.48 -0.17 9.39
CA LYS A 544 -57.95 1.16 9.82
C LYS A 544 -56.94 1.71 8.82
N LEU A 545 -56.03 0.88 8.29
CA LEU A 545 -55.09 1.28 7.24
C LEU A 545 -55.81 1.64 5.93
N HIS A 546 -56.85 0.89 5.58
CA HIS A 546 -57.68 1.23 4.41
C HIS A 546 -58.46 2.53 4.62
N LEU A 547 -59.00 2.75 5.83
CA LEU A 547 -59.73 3.95 6.20
C LEU A 547 -58.84 5.20 6.13
N LEU A 548 -57.61 5.13 6.64
CA LEU A 548 -56.63 6.22 6.56
C LEU A 548 -56.25 6.55 5.11
N ARG A 549 -56.10 5.53 4.24
CA ARG A 549 -55.86 5.75 2.80
C ARG A 549 -57.05 6.41 2.11
N THR A 550 -58.28 6.02 2.44
CA THR A 550 -59.48 6.68 1.93
C THR A 550 -59.65 8.09 2.48
N GLN A 551 -59.29 8.35 3.74
CA GLN A 551 -59.31 9.69 4.33
C GLN A 551 -58.31 10.62 3.65
N LEU A 552 -57.11 10.14 3.32
CA LEU A 552 -56.13 10.90 2.52
C LEU A 552 -56.68 11.27 1.15
N ARG A 553 -57.34 10.34 0.44
CA ARG A 553 -58.00 10.64 -0.85
C ARG A 553 -59.15 11.64 -0.69
N VAL A 554 -59.98 11.49 0.33
CA VAL A 554 -61.10 12.41 0.59
C VAL A 554 -60.59 13.81 0.97
N LEU A 555 -59.47 13.92 1.69
CA LEU A 555 -58.84 15.21 1.98
C LEU A 555 -58.25 15.85 0.71
N GLN A 556 -57.64 15.07 -0.17
CA GLN A 556 -57.20 15.53 -1.49
C GLN A 556 -58.39 16.02 -2.34
N ASP A 557 -59.49 15.26 -2.38
CA ASP A 557 -60.71 15.65 -3.10
C ASP A 557 -61.39 16.88 -2.48
N LYS A 558 -61.34 17.03 -1.15
CA LYS A 558 -61.85 18.23 -0.45
C LYS A 558 -60.98 19.45 -0.73
N LEU A 559 -59.67 19.28 -0.87
CA LEU A 559 -58.74 20.35 -1.22
C LEU A 559 -58.99 20.82 -2.66
N ILE A 560 -59.22 19.87 -3.59
CA ILE A 560 -59.66 20.16 -4.97
C ILE A 560 -61.02 20.88 -4.98
N LYS A 561 -61.99 20.44 -4.17
CA LYS A 561 -63.32 21.07 -4.09
C LYS A 561 -63.33 22.45 -3.43
N MET A 562 -62.55 22.66 -2.36
CA MET A 562 -62.36 24.00 -1.78
C MET A 562 -61.70 24.95 -2.78
N HIS A 563 -60.80 24.42 -3.61
CA HIS A 563 -60.15 25.18 -4.68
C HIS A 563 -61.13 25.55 -5.81
N CYS A 564 -62.02 24.65 -6.22
CA CYS A 564 -63.12 24.98 -7.15
C CYS A 564 -64.09 26.01 -6.56
N ALA A 565 -64.43 25.90 -5.27
CA ALA A 565 -65.27 26.89 -4.60
C ALA A 565 -64.59 28.27 -4.53
N LEU A 566 -63.28 28.34 -4.33
CA LEU A 566 -62.52 29.60 -4.36
C LEU A 566 -62.49 30.24 -5.76
N LEU A 567 -62.51 29.44 -6.83
CA LEU A 567 -62.69 29.91 -8.21
C LEU A 567 -64.12 30.41 -8.48
N ASP A 568 -65.14 29.77 -7.89
CA ASP A 568 -66.54 30.21 -8.01
C ASP A 568 -66.87 31.48 -7.19
N PHE A 569 -66.11 31.73 -6.11
CA PHE A 569 -66.21 32.95 -5.30
C PHE A 569 -65.29 34.08 -5.76
N ALA A 570 -64.46 33.87 -6.78
CA ALA A 570 -63.71 34.96 -7.41
C ALA A 570 -64.72 35.91 -8.08
N PRO A 571 -64.77 37.20 -7.70
CA PRO A 571 -65.71 38.15 -8.31
C PRO A 571 -65.48 38.14 -9.82
N GLN A 572 -66.57 38.12 -10.60
CA GLN A 572 -66.63 37.94 -12.07
C GLN A 572 -65.93 39.05 -12.90
N GLY A 573 -64.88 39.69 -12.40
CA GLY A 573 -64.19 40.82 -13.02
C GLY A 573 -63.00 40.46 -13.90
N ASP A 574 -62.13 39.53 -13.48
CA ASP A 574 -60.83 39.36 -14.14
C ASP A 574 -60.63 37.95 -14.70
N ALA A 575 -61.08 37.76 -15.95
CA ALA A 575 -60.89 36.52 -16.70
C ALA A 575 -59.40 36.14 -16.88
N GLU A 576 -58.49 37.12 -16.82
CA GLU A 576 -57.05 36.91 -16.93
C GLU A 576 -56.47 36.19 -15.69
N VAL A 577 -56.92 36.56 -14.49
CA VAL A 577 -56.44 35.92 -13.24
C VAL A 577 -56.93 34.47 -13.15
N VAL A 578 -58.13 34.18 -13.66
CA VAL A 578 -58.68 32.82 -13.69
C VAL A 578 -57.94 31.92 -14.69
N GLU A 579 -57.52 32.46 -15.84
CA GLU A 579 -56.70 31.71 -16.81
C GLU A 579 -55.25 31.54 -16.35
N GLU A 580 -54.63 32.57 -15.75
CA GLU A 580 -53.28 32.46 -15.17
C GLU A 580 -53.26 31.39 -14.06
N PHE A 581 -54.29 31.36 -13.20
CA PHE A 581 -54.42 30.31 -12.18
C PHE A 581 -54.69 28.91 -12.76
N ARG A 582 -55.39 28.80 -13.89
CA ARG A 582 -55.59 27.52 -14.59
C ARG A 582 -54.29 27.00 -15.17
N VAL A 583 -53.47 27.88 -15.74
CA VAL A 583 -52.14 27.52 -16.27
C VAL A 583 -51.23 27.07 -15.13
N ASP A 584 -51.19 27.79 -14.01
CA ASP A 584 -50.41 27.41 -12.83
C ASP A 584 -50.88 26.06 -12.26
N MET A 585 -52.18 25.78 -12.27
CA MET A 585 -52.74 24.51 -11.81
C MET A 585 -52.41 23.34 -12.73
N ASP A 586 -52.46 23.56 -14.04
CA ASP A 586 -52.02 22.61 -15.04
C ASP A 586 -50.51 22.33 -14.90
N GLU A 587 -49.71 23.35 -14.57
CA GLU A 587 -48.29 23.19 -14.27
C GLU A 587 -48.06 22.39 -12.99
N VAL A 588 -48.79 22.67 -11.90
CA VAL A 588 -48.71 21.92 -10.64
C VAL A 588 -49.19 20.47 -10.82
N GLN A 589 -50.22 20.21 -11.63
CA GLN A 589 -50.64 18.84 -11.95
C GLN A 589 -49.60 18.10 -12.78
N ARG A 590 -48.99 18.76 -13.78
CA ARG A 590 -47.89 18.18 -14.56
C ARG A 590 -46.67 17.93 -13.69
N GLU A 591 -46.36 18.83 -12.75
CA GLU A 591 -45.24 18.69 -11.83
C GLU A 591 -45.48 17.56 -10.82
N SER A 592 -46.70 17.45 -10.28
CA SER A 592 -47.11 16.33 -9.42
C SER A 592 -47.03 14.99 -10.16
N GLN A 593 -47.50 14.93 -11.40
CA GLN A 593 -47.39 13.73 -12.23
C GLN A 593 -45.93 13.39 -12.57
N ARG A 594 -45.07 14.39 -12.83
CA ARG A 594 -43.62 14.19 -13.01
C ARG A 594 -42.98 13.63 -11.74
N ILE A 595 -43.27 14.19 -10.57
CA ILE A 595 -42.73 13.72 -9.29
C ILE A 595 -43.18 12.27 -9.02
N ILE A 596 -44.45 11.94 -9.29
CA ILE A 596 -44.96 10.57 -9.16
C ILE A 596 -44.26 9.61 -10.13
N GLN A 597 -44.02 10.05 -11.37
CA GLN A 597 -43.34 9.24 -12.38
C GLN A 597 -41.85 9.03 -12.02
N GLU A 598 -41.17 10.07 -11.56
CA GLU A 598 -39.79 9.99 -11.05
C GLU A 598 -39.70 9.08 -9.82
N ALA A 599 -40.68 9.14 -8.91
CA ALA A 599 -40.73 8.25 -7.75
C ALA A 599 -40.91 6.79 -8.18
N LYS A 600 -41.79 6.51 -9.15
CA LYS A 600 -41.95 5.17 -9.74
C LYS A 600 -40.69 4.68 -10.45
N ASP A 601 -39.99 5.56 -11.18
CA ASP A 601 -38.75 5.22 -11.86
C ASP A 601 -37.61 4.96 -10.87
N ARG A 602 -37.55 5.73 -9.78
CA ARG A 602 -36.60 5.48 -8.67
C ARG A 602 -36.93 4.18 -7.95
N GLU A 603 -38.20 3.89 -7.68
CA GLU A 603 -38.64 2.62 -7.10
C GLU A 603 -38.30 1.43 -8.01
N ALA A 604 -38.52 1.56 -9.33
CA ALA A 604 -38.13 0.54 -10.30
C ALA A 604 -36.61 0.34 -10.39
N LYS A 605 -35.80 1.40 -10.27
CA LYS A 605 -34.33 1.30 -10.19
C LYS A 605 -33.89 0.60 -8.91
N LEU A 606 -34.45 0.99 -7.77
CA LEU A 606 -34.16 0.37 -6.48
C LEU A 606 -34.57 -1.10 -6.47
N MET A 607 -35.70 -1.47 -7.07
CA MET A 607 -36.12 -2.87 -7.21
C MET A 607 -35.13 -3.67 -8.06
N ARG A 608 -34.66 -3.13 -9.19
CA ARG A 608 -33.62 -3.78 -10.02
C ARG A 608 -32.29 -3.92 -9.28
N GLU A 609 -31.90 -2.93 -8.49
CA GLU A 609 -30.69 -2.99 -7.65
C GLU A 609 -30.86 -4.02 -6.53
N ASN A 610 -32.04 -4.11 -5.92
CA ASN A 610 -32.34 -5.10 -4.89
C ASN A 610 -32.33 -6.53 -5.46
N ASP A 611 -32.84 -6.71 -6.69
CA ASP A 611 -32.79 -8.01 -7.38
C ASP A 611 -31.37 -8.39 -7.78
N LYS A 612 -30.55 -7.43 -8.24
CA LYS A 612 -29.10 -7.66 -8.44
C LYS A 612 -28.39 -8.03 -7.15
N LEU A 613 -28.65 -7.32 -6.05
CA LEU A 613 -28.08 -7.65 -4.75
C LEU A 613 -28.55 -9.02 -4.24
N LYS A 614 -29.78 -9.45 -4.55
CA LYS A 614 -30.25 -10.82 -4.26
C LYS A 614 -29.53 -11.87 -5.12
N GLU A 615 -29.23 -11.57 -6.37
CA GLU A 615 -28.42 -12.45 -7.23
C GLU A 615 -26.97 -12.52 -6.76
N ASP A 616 -26.38 -11.38 -6.40
CA ASP A 616 -25.00 -11.28 -5.88
C ASP A 616 -24.87 -11.97 -4.51
N THR A 617 -25.86 -11.82 -3.63
CA THR A 617 -25.85 -12.57 -2.36
C THR A 617 -26.00 -14.08 -2.60
N LYS A 618 -26.83 -14.50 -3.55
CA LYS A 618 -26.93 -15.92 -3.93
C LYS A 618 -25.64 -16.47 -4.55
N SER A 619 -24.95 -15.70 -5.39
CA SER A 619 -23.65 -16.12 -5.96
C SER A 619 -22.59 -16.20 -4.88
N LEU A 620 -22.52 -15.21 -3.98
CA LEU A 620 -21.61 -15.22 -2.83
C LEU A 620 -21.88 -16.39 -1.88
N TYR A 621 -23.14 -16.76 -1.64
CA TYR A 621 -23.47 -17.96 -0.85
C TYR A 621 -23.01 -19.26 -1.52
N LYS A 622 -23.08 -19.34 -2.87
CA LYS A 622 -22.54 -20.47 -3.62
C LYS A 622 -21.02 -20.52 -3.53
N GLU A 623 -20.34 -19.40 -3.78
CA GLU A 623 -18.88 -19.28 -3.66
C GLU A 623 -18.39 -19.61 -2.25
N LEU A 624 -19.10 -19.15 -1.22
CA LEU A 624 -18.80 -19.49 0.17
C LEU A 624 -19.02 -20.99 0.46
N GLY A 625 -20.05 -21.59 -0.17
CA GLY A 625 -20.29 -23.03 -0.13
C GLY A 625 -19.12 -23.82 -0.75
N ASP A 626 -18.72 -23.46 -1.95
CA ASP A 626 -17.61 -24.09 -2.69
C ASP A 626 -16.26 -23.90 -1.97
N ALA A 627 -16.04 -22.71 -1.39
CA ALA A 627 -14.87 -22.44 -0.55
C ALA A 627 -14.87 -23.29 0.74
N ARG A 628 -16.04 -23.54 1.35
CA ARG A 628 -16.14 -24.43 2.52
C ARG A 628 -15.88 -25.89 2.18
N VAL A 629 -16.39 -26.36 1.04
CA VAL A 629 -16.16 -27.73 0.56
C VAL A 629 -14.68 -27.93 0.26
N SER A 630 -14.07 -27.02 -0.50
CA SER A 630 -12.62 -27.09 -0.82
C SER A 630 -11.73 -26.97 0.43
N LEU A 631 -12.09 -26.12 1.40
CA LEU A 631 -11.38 -26.06 2.68
C LEU A 631 -11.51 -27.37 3.48
N HIS A 632 -12.70 -28.00 3.47
CA HIS A 632 -12.92 -29.27 4.16
C HIS A 632 -12.13 -30.40 3.49
N GLU A 633 -12.09 -30.45 2.15
CA GLU A 633 -11.26 -31.40 1.40
C GLU A 633 -9.77 -31.20 1.68
N ALA A 634 -9.29 -29.95 1.70
CA ALA A 634 -7.90 -29.63 2.04
C ALA A 634 -7.56 -30.03 3.48
N LEU A 635 -8.48 -29.82 4.43
CA LEU A 635 -8.29 -30.18 5.83
C LEU A 635 -8.29 -31.71 6.01
N GLN A 636 -9.19 -32.44 5.34
CA GLN A 636 -9.15 -33.91 5.32
C GLN A 636 -7.87 -34.45 4.69
N LYS A 637 -7.37 -33.81 3.62
CA LYS A 637 -6.10 -34.19 3.01
C LYS A 637 -4.94 -33.95 3.97
N ALA A 638 -4.89 -32.79 4.62
CA ALA A 638 -3.87 -32.49 5.62
C ALA A 638 -3.94 -33.44 6.84
N GLN A 639 -5.14 -33.87 7.27
CA GLN A 639 -5.30 -34.88 8.31
C GLN A 639 -4.78 -36.25 7.88
N LYS A 640 -5.04 -36.66 6.63
CA LYS A 640 -4.48 -37.90 6.07
C LYS A 640 -2.96 -37.83 5.98
N ASP A 641 -2.42 -36.73 5.49
CA ASP A 641 -0.97 -36.52 5.38
C ASP A 641 -0.31 -36.49 6.77
N ALA A 642 -0.94 -35.85 7.77
CA ALA A 642 -0.48 -35.87 9.16
C ALA A 642 -0.51 -37.28 9.76
N ALA A 643 -1.54 -38.08 9.47
CA ALA A 643 -1.62 -39.47 9.91
C ALA A 643 -0.53 -40.34 9.26
N VAL A 644 -0.23 -40.13 7.97
CA VAL A 644 0.88 -40.80 7.28
C VAL A 644 2.21 -40.43 7.91
N LEU A 645 2.47 -39.13 8.14
CA LEU A 645 3.69 -38.66 8.81
C LEU A 645 3.81 -39.21 10.24
N GLN A 646 2.70 -39.35 10.96
CA GLN A 646 2.70 -39.92 12.31
C GLN A 646 3.03 -41.43 12.27
N VAL A 647 2.53 -42.16 11.28
CA VAL A 647 2.91 -43.56 11.04
C VAL A 647 4.39 -43.66 10.67
N GLU A 648 4.89 -42.80 9.78
CA GLU A 648 6.31 -42.76 9.42
C GLU A 648 7.19 -42.44 10.64
N LEU A 649 6.82 -41.47 11.47
CA LEU A 649 7.52 -41.16 12.72
C LEU A 649 7.48 -42.32 13.71
N MET A 650 6.36 -43.06 13.80
CA MET A 650 6.25 -44.28 14.61
C MET A 650 7.14 -45.40 14.06
N THR A 651 7.24 -45.56 12.75
CA THR A 651 8.16 -46.53 12.14
C THR A 651 9.63 -46.14 12.32
N LEU A 652 9.97 -44.86 12.24
CA LEU A 652 11.31 -44.35 12.50
C LEU A 652 11.67 -44.45 13.99
N ARG A 653 10.70 -44.25 14.89
CA ARG A 653 10.89 -44.49 16.33
C ARG A 653 11.09 -45.97 16.63
N ARG A 654 10.30 -46.87 16.03
CA ARG A 654 10.55 -48.32 16.12
C ARG A 654 11.91 -48.70 15.56
N PHE A 655 12.30 -48.17 14.41
CA PHE A 655 13.60 -48.41 13.81
C PHE A 655 14.74 -47.89 14.69
N LYS A 656 14.54 -46.71 15.31
CA LYS A 656 15.48 -46.14 16.28
C LYS A 656 15.54 -46.96 17.57
N GLU A 657 14.42 -47.43 18.11
CA GLU A 657 14.35 -48.31 19.27
C GLU A 657 14.92 -49.71 18.98
N GLU A 658 14.80 -50.21 17.76
CA GLU A 658 15.46 -51.45 17.31
C GLU A 658 16.98 -51.26 17.18
N ILE A 659 17.45 -50.06 16.80
CA ILE A 659 18.88 -49.72 16.76
C ILE A 659 19.45 -49.44 18.16
N GLU A 660 18.69 -48.78 19.03
CA GLU A 660 19.15 -48.36 20.37
C GLU A 660 18.90 -49.43 21.44
N GLY A 661 17.91 -50.33 21.24
CA GLY A 661 17.57 -51.41 22.15
C GLY A 661 18.32 -52.72 21.89
N SER A 662 19.03 -52.85 20.76
CA SER A 662 19.97 -53.94 20.53
C SER A 662 21.38 -53.46 20.86
N ASP A 663 21.97 -53.99 21.94
CA ASP A 663 23.39 -53.80 22.22
C ASP A 663 24.22 -54.26 21.01
N GLY A 664 24.95 -53.30 20.43
CA GLY A 664 26.13 -53.56 19.62
C GLY A 664 25.99 -53.34 18.12
N LEU A 665 27.05 -52.76 17.57
CA LEU A 665 27.49 -52.72 16.16
C LEU A 665 27.51 -54.10 15.42
N ALA A 666 26.80 -55.13 15.91
CA ALA A 666 26.84 -56.51 15.44
C ALA A 666 25.69 -56.90 14.48
N SER A 667 24.71 -56.03 14.21
CA SER A 667 23.61 -56.31 13.26
C SER A 667 23.89 -55.84 11.82
N LEU A 668 24.95 -55.06 11.59
CA LEU A 668 25.38 -54.62 10.26
C LEU A 668 25.71 -55.77 9.27
N PRO A 669 26.27 -56.92 9.69
CA PRO A 669 26.50 -58.06 8.80
C PRO A 669 25.20 -58.77 8.36
N HIS A 670 24.13 -58.69 9.15
CA HIS A 670 22.85 -59.33 8.80
C HIS A 670 22.09 -58.52 7.75
N LEU A 671 22.18 -57.19 7.80
CA LEU A 671 21.65 -56.30 6.77
C LEU A 671 22.42 -56.45 5.44
N GLN A 672 23.75 -56.61 5.50
CA GLN A 672 24.57 -56.90 4.30
C GLN A 672 24.28 -58.28 3.71
N LYS A 673 24.06 -59.31 4.52
CA LYS A 673 23.64 -60.63 4.05
C LYS A 673 22.24 -60.61 3.44
N MET A 674 21.29 -59.89 4.04
CA MET A 674 19.93 -59.74 3.49
C MET A 674 19.93 -58.91 2.19
N GLN A 675 20.79 -57.90 2.09
CA GLN A 675 20.97 -57.12 0.85
C GLN A 675 21.66 -57.96 -0.26
N GLN A 676 22.57 -58.87 0.10
CA GLN A 676 23.16 -59.85 -0.84
C GLN A 676 22.15 -60.92 -1.26
N GLN A 677 21.32 -61.43 -0.33
CA GLN A 677 20.26 -62.40 -0.63
C GLN A 677 19.18 -61.81 -1.54
N ILE A 678 18.76 -60.57 -1.31
CA ILE A 678 17.80 -59.87 -2.18
C ILE A 678 18.42 -59.60 -3.56
N MET A 679 19.72 -59.32 -3.65
CA MET A 679 20.43 -59.19 -4.93
C MET A 679 20.57 -60.53 -5.67
N GLU A 680 20.78 -61.64 -4.96
CA GLU A 680 20.81 -63.00 -5.53
C GLU A 680 19.41 -63.47 -5.97
N ASP A 681 18.37 -63.18 -5.19
CA ASP A 681 16.97 -63.52 -5.50
C ASP A 681 16.43 -62.70 -6.68
N VAL A 682 16.81 -61.42 -6.78
CA VAL A 682 16.48 -60.60 -7.96
C VAL A 682 17.25 -61.07 -9.20
N GLN A 683 18.46 -61.62 -9.05
CA GLN A 683 19.23 -62.20 -10.15
C GLN A 683 18.72 -63.60 -10.56
N SER A 684 18.23 -64.42 -9.64
CA SER A 684 17.64 -65.73 -9.93
C SER A 684 16.26 -65.60 -10.61
N ILE A 685 15.46 -64.61 -10.19
CA ILE A 685 14.18 -64.26 -10.84
C ILE A 685 14.43 -63.64 -12.23
N LYS A 686 15.49 -62.86 -12.42
CA LYS A 686 15.88 -62.34 -13.76
C LYS A 686 16.41 -63.41 -14.72
N LYS A 687 16.92 -64.53 -14.23
CA LYS A 687 17.52 -65.61 -15.06
C LYS A 687 16.56 -66.73 -15.45
N GLY A 688 15.27 -66.64 -15.08
CA GLY A 688 14.20 -67.39 -15.74
C GLY A 688 14.30 -68.92 -15.67
N GLY A 689 14.45 -69.49 -14.46
CA GLY A 689 14.41 -70.93 -14.24
C GLY A 689 13.22 -71.36 -13.38
N VAL A 690 12.14 -71.83 -14.01
CA VAL A 690 11.14 -72.68 -13.33
C VAL A 690 11.41 -74.12 -13.76
N PRO A 691 11.71 -75.07 -12.86
CA PRO A 691 11.68 -76.48 -13.19
C PRO A 691 10.22 -76.94 -13.29
N SER A 692 9.87 -77.42 -14.47
CA SER A 692 8.65 -78.17 -14.77
C SER A 692 8.64 -79.52 -14.04
N ARG A 693 7.47 -79.93 -13.53
CA ARG A 693 6.92 -81.30 -13.55
C ARG A 693 5.54 -81.27 -12.89
N SER A 694 4.48 -81.31 -13.70
CA SER A 694 3.76 -82.50 -14.22
C SER A 694 2.63 -82.88 -13.25
N ASP A 695 1.40 -82.52 -13.58
CA ASP A 695 0.40 -83.43 -14.19
C ASP A 695 -0.19 -84.37 -13.14
N GLY A 696 -1.50 -84.47 -12.91
CA GLY A 696 -2.65 -83.95 -13.60
C GLY A 696 -3.92 -84.50 -12.92
N GLU A 697 -5.06 -83.90 -13.28
CA GLU A 697 -6.39 -84.52 -13.42
C GLU A 697 -7.08 -85.16 -12.19
N THR A 698 -8.40 -85.03 -11.95
CA THR A 698 -9.52 -84.29 -12.56
C THR A 698 -10.73 -84.44 -11.62
N ALA A 699 -11.56 -83.40 -11.55
CA ALA A 699 -13.02 -83.40 -11.33
C ALA A 699 -13.59 -84.00 -10.00
N ASN A 700 -14.65 -83.50 -9.38
CA ASN A 700 -15.65 -82.49 -9.73
C ASN A 700 -16.36 -82.04 -8.44
N GLY A 701 -16.82 -80.79 -8.38
CA GLY A 701 -17.97 -80.40 -7.54
C GLY A 701 -17.77 -79.21 -6.59
N GLN A 702 -18.12 -78.01 -7.08
CA GLN A 702 -18.91 -76.94 -6.42
C GLN A 702 -18.66 -76.65 -4.92
N GLY A 703 -18.32 -75.46 -4.44
CA GLY A 703 -18.25 -74.13 -5.01
C GLY A 703 -18.21 -73.14 -3.83
N ASP A 704 -17.28 -72.18 -3.85
CA ASP A 704 -17.53 -70.81 -3.42
C ASP A 704 -16.34 -69.95 -3.85
N SER A 705 -16.67 -68.92 -4.63
CA SER A 705 -15.80 -68.16 -5.51
C SER A 705 -14.93 -67.15 -4.75
N PHE A 706 -13.63 -67.45 -4.65
CA PHE A 706 -12.59 -66.45 -4.40
C PHE A 706 -11.88 -66.21 -5.74
N GLU A 707 -12.18 -65.09 -6.40
CA GLU A 707 -11.60 -64.69 -7.69
C GLU A 707 -10.08 -64.49 -7.56
N LEU A 708 -9.32 -65.55 -7.85
CA LEU A 708 -7.91 -65.48 -8.16
C LEU A 708 -7.76 -64.82 -9.54
N LEU A 709 -7.42 -63.51 -9.51
CA LEU A 709 -6.98 -62.74 -10.67
C LEU A 709 -6.01 -63.57 -11.51
N SER A 710 -6.34 -63.72 -12.79
CA SER A 710 -5.59 -64.57 -13.69
C SER A 710 -4.16 -64.03 -13.88
N ARG A 711 -3.19 -64.92 -14.04
CA ARG A 711 -1.77 -64.59 -14.30
C ARG A 711 -1.56 -63.49 -15.38
N PRO A 712 -2.33 -63.39 -16.48
CA PRO A 712 -2.21 -62.26 -17.40
C PRO A 712 -2.70 -60.93 -16.81
N GLU A 713 -3.73 -60.91 -15.96
CA GLU A 713 -4.22 -59.70 -15.27
C GLU A 713 -3.27 -59.25 -14.16
N LEU A 714 -2.59 -60.20 -13.50
CA LEU A 714 -1.55 -59.91 -12.52
C LEU A 714 -0.30 -59.36 -13.20
N LEU A 715 0.07 -59.88 -14.38
CA LEU A 715 1.12 -59.30 -15.23
C LEU A 715 0.73 -57.94 -15.81
N GLN A 716 -0.55 -57.72 -16.12
CA GLN A 716 -1.07 -56.43 -16.55
C GLN A 716 -1.06 -55.41 -15.42
N LYS A 717 -1.47 -55.78 -14.20
CA LYS A 717 -1.34 -54.96 -13.00
C LYS A 717 0.12 -54.72 -12.62
N CYS A 718 1.02 -55.69 -12.80
CA CYS A 718 2.46 -55.47 -12.61
C CYS A 718 3.07 -54.55 -13.69
N ARG A 719 2.57 -54.58 -14.93
CA ARG A 719 2.94 -53.61 -15.98
C ARG A 719 2.38 -52.22 -15.71
N GLU A 720 1.13 -52.13 -15.26
CA GLU A 720 0.49 -50.87 -14.85
C GLU A 720 1.16 -50.28 -13.61
N LEU A 721 1.55 -51.11 -12.62
CA LEU A 721 2.34 -50.68 -11.47
C LEU A 721 3.77 -50.33 -11.87
N ALA A 722 4.39 -51.05 -12.80
CA ALA A 722 5.70 -50.68 -13.34
C ALA A 722 5.64 -49.37 -14.14
N ASP A 723 4.57 -49.11 -14.88
CA ASP A 723 4.31 -47.87 -15.61
C ASP A 723 3.89 -46.73 -14.67
N GLN A 724 3.17 -47.01 -13.58
CA GLN A 724 2.91 -46.05 -12.50
C GLN A 724 4.19 -45.71 -11.73
N ILE A 725 5.08 -46.69 -11.48
CA ILE A 725 6.41 -46.44 -10.89
C ILE A 725 7.31 -45.70 -11.89
N LYS A 726 7.19 -45.96 -13.20
CA LYS A 726 7.88 -45.19 -14.26
C LYS A 726 7.34 -43.77 -14.35
N ARG A 727 6.03 -43.55 -14.16
CA ARG A 727 5.37 -42.24 -14.07
C ARG A 727 5.73 -41.51 -12.77
N LEU A 728 5.83 -42.21 -11.64
CA LEU A 728 6.30 -41.66 -10.35
C LEU A 728 7.80 -41.35 -10.36
N LYS A 729 8.60 -42.08 -11.14
CA LYS A 729 10.01 -41.75 -11.45
C LYS A 729 10.17 -40.74 -12.59
N ALA A 730 9.10 -40.44 -13.32
CA ALA A 730 9.02 -39.43 -14.37
C ALA A 730 8.02 -38.31 -14.03
N LEU A 731 7.84 -38.03 -12.74
CA LEU A 731 7.36 -36.75 -12.24
C LEU A 731 8.58 -35.84 -11.99
N PRO A 732 8.45 -34.53 -12.21
CA PRO A 732 9.38 -33.77 -13.05
C PRO A 732 10.63 -33.33 -12.29
N ARG A 733 11.62 -32.85 -13.05
CA ARG A 733 12.75 -32.01 -12.61
C ARG A 733 12.34 -30.76 -11.79
N ASP A 734 11.05 -30.58 -11.51
CA ASP A 734 10.47 -29.47 -10.75
C ASP A 734 10.63 -29.58 -9.25
N THR A 735 10.90 -30.74 -8.64
CA THR A 735 11.24 -30.77 -7.20
C THR A 735 12.58 -30.12 -6.93
N ARG A 736 13.56 -30.24 -7.85
CA ARG A 736 14.81 -29.48 -7.78
C ARG A 736 14.63 -28.00 -8.11
N LEU A 737 13.75 -27.64 -9.05
CA LEU A 737 13.45 -26.23 -9.32
C LEU A 737 12.63 -25.57 -8.21
N LEU A 738 11.74 -26.31 -7.55
CA LEU A 738 11.04 -25.89 -6.34
C LEU A 738 12.01 -25.74 -5.19
N GLN A 739 12.93 -26.70 -4.98
CA GLN A 739 14.00 -26.56 -3.98
C GLN A 739 14.89 -25.35 -4.28
N GLN A 740 15.31 -25.15 -5.53
CA GLN A 740 16.10 -23.99 -5.96
C GLN A 740 15.33 -22.67 -5.82
N ARG A 741 14.01 -22.68 -6.03
CA ARG A 741 13.16 -21.52 -5.85
C ARG A 741 12.93 -21.22 -4.37
N VAL A 742 12.79 -22.24 -3.53
CA VAL A 742 12.75 -22.11 -2.06
C VAL A 742 14.10 -21.58 -1.56
N ASP A 743 15.23 -22.15 -1.99
CA ASP A 743 16.57 -21.68 -1.63
C ASP A 743 16.82 -20.24 -2.11
N PHE A 744 16.33 -19.87 -3.30
CA PHE A 744 16.40 -18.50 -3.81
C PHE A 744 15.55 -17.56 -2.97
N LEU A 745 14.31 -17.95 -2.66
CA LEU A 745 13.39 -17.17 -1.82
C LEU A 745 13.96 -17.00 -0.41
N GLU A 746 14.52 -18.04 0.20
CA GLU A 746 15.19 -17.97 1.50
C GLU A 746 16.41 -17.04 1.47
N LYS A 747 17.24 -17.10 0.42
CA LYS A 747 18.37 -16.16 0.25
C LYS A 747 17.89 -14.72 0.09
N THR A 748 16.81 -14.49 -0.67
CA THR A 748 16.24 -13.14 -0.81
C THR A 748 15.61 -12.65 0.49
N VAL A 749 14.93 -13.51 1.25
CA VAL A 749 14.37 -13.15 2.56
C VAL A 749 15.49 -12.80 3.54
N ARG A 750 16.55 -13.61 3.64
CA ARG A 750 17.71 -13.30 4.49
C ARG A 750 18.40 -11.99 4.09
N ARG A 751 18.50 -11.71 2.79
CA ARG A 751 19.05 -10.44 2.30
C ARG A 751 18.16 -9.25 2.68
N LEU A 752 16.85 -9.38 2.50
CA LEU A 752 15.89 -8.34 2.88
C LEU A 752 15.82 -8.15 4.40
N GLU A 753 15.98 -9.21 5.19
CA GLU A 753 16.11 -9.14 6.65
C GLU A 753 17.40 -8.42 7.06
N ALA A 754 18.53 -8.70 6.40
CA ALA A 754 19.79 -7.99 6.63
C ALA A 754 19.68 -6.50 6.24
N GLU A 755 19.11 -6.19 5.08
CA GLU A 755 18.87 -4.80 4.63
C GLU A 755 17.91 -4.07 5.58
N ARG A 756 16.88 -4.76 6.10
CA ARG A 756 15.97 -4.21 7.12
C ARG A 756 16.69 -3.94 8.43
N SER A 757 17.54 -4.87 8.90
CA SER A 757 18.35 -4.68 10.10
C SER A 757 19.33 -3.51 9.95
N ASP A 758 19.97 -3.36 8.79
CA ASP A 758 20.85 -2.23 8.49
C ASP A 758 20.10 -0.89 8.44
N LEU A 759 18.90 -0.87 7.85
CA LEU A 759 18.04 0.31 7.83
C LEU A 759 17.54 0.68 9.23
N LEU A 760 17.21 -0.30 10.07
CA LEU A 760 16.85 -0.07 11.47
C LEU A 760 18.03 0.47 12.26
N ALA A 761 19.25 -0.06 12.06
CA ALA A 761 20.45 0.47 12.68
C ALA A 761 20.75 1.92 12.24
N LYS A 762 20.57 2.24 10.95
CA LYS A 762 20.70 3.61 10.43
C LYS A 762 19.62 4.54 10.99
N SER A 763 18.38 4.07 11.11
CA SER A 763 17.28 4.83 11.72
C SER A 763 17.59 5.14 13.18
N SER A 764 18.02 4.15 13.95
CA SER A 764 18.42 4.33 15.35
C SER A 764 19.61 5.28 15.50
N SER A 765 20.61 5.20 14.62
CA SER A 765 21.74 6.15 14.62
C SER A 765 21.31 7.58 14.25
N ALA A 766 20.38 7.74 13.30
CA ALA A 766 19.84 9.05 12.95
C ALA A 766 18.98 9.64 14.08
N GLU A 767 18.21 8.81 14.79
CA GLU A 767 17.47 9.21 16.01
C GLU A 767 18.43 9.67 17.11
N GLU A 768 19.53 8.94 17.36
CA GLU A 768 20.55 9.36 18.33
C GLU A 768 21.22 10.68 17.95
N GLN A 769 21.49 10.92 16.66
CA GLN A 769 22.04 12.18 16.15
C GLN A 769 21.03 13.33 16.32
N LEU A 770 19.76 13.08 16.04
CA LEU A 770 18.69 14.06 16.23
C LEU A 770 18.55 14.43 17.72
N ASP A 771 18.56 13.45 18.61
CA ASP A 771 18.56 13.65 20.06
C ASP A 771 19.78 14.45 20.53
N ALA A 772 20.97 14.16 19.99
CA ALA A 772 22.18 14.92 20.28
C ALA A 772 22.08 16.38 19.83
N LEU A 773 21.54 16.64 18.63
CA LEU A 773 21.29 17.99 18.14
C LEU A 773 20.24 18.72 18.99
N GLN A 774 19.16 18.05 19.37
CA GLN A 774 18.15 18.63 20.25
C GLN A 774 18.71 19.01 21.62
N ARG A 775 19.59 18.18 22.20
CA ARG A 775 20.30 18.51 23.44
C ARG A 775 21.19 19.74 23.25
N HIS A 776 21.97 19.78 22.18
CA HIS A 776 22.83 20.93 21.85
C HIS A 776 22.02 22.22 21.67
N PHE A 777 20.86 22.18 21.01
CA PHE A 777 19.97 23.35 20.89
C PHE A 777 19.38 23.78 22.22
N LYS A 778 19.00 22.83 23.09
CA LYS A 778 18.52 23.14 24.45
C LYS A 778 19.62 23.82 25.28
N ASP A 779 20.85 23.34 25.20
CA ASP A 779 22.00 23.92 25.90
C ASP A 779 22.34 25.33 25.38
N LEU A 780 22.34 25.53 24.06
CA LEU A 780 22.50 26.86 23.45
C LEU A 780 21.40 27.81 23.88
N THR A 781 20.14 27.37 23.84
CA THR A 781 18.98 28.18 24.24
C THR A 781 19.08 28.57 25.72
N ALA A 782 19.45 27.62 26.58
CA ALA A 782 19.70 27.90 28.00
C ALA A 782 20.87 28.87 28.20
N GLY A 783 21.93 28.76 27.39
CA GLY A 783 23.04 29.70 27.36
C GLY A 783 22.61 31.13 27.00
N TYR A 784 21.83 31.28 25.93
CA TYR A 784 21.29 32.58 25.52
C TYR A 784 20.32 33.16 26.55
N GLN A 785 19.46 32.34 27.16
CA GLN A 785 18.58 32.80 28.24
C GLN A 785 19.38 33.31 29.44
N LYS A 786 20.47 32.62 29.84
CA LYS A 786 21.37 33.09 30.89
C LYS A 786 22.03 34.43 30.51
N GLN A 787 22.48 34.58 29.26
CA GLN A 787 23.05 35.84 28.77
C GLN A 787 22.01 36.98 28.79
N ILE A 788 20.79 36.74 28.32
CA ILE A 788 19.70 37.71 28.35
C ILE A 788 19.42 38.16 29.79
N VAL A 789 19.31 37.21 30.73
CA VAL A 789 19.11 37.53 32.16
C VAL A 789 20.29 38.31 32.73
N SER A 790 21.53 37.99 32.34
CA SER A 790 22.72 38.73 32.79
C SER A 790 22.75 40.16 32.24
N LEU A 791 22.34 40.37 30.98
CA LEU A 791 22.24 41.69 30.35
C LEU A 791 21.09 42.51 30.95
N GLN A 792 19.97 41.87 31.30
CA GLN A 792 18.86 42.52 32.01
C GLN A 792 19.27 42.96 33.41
N LYS A 793 19.98 42.11 34.17
CA LYS A 793 20.53 42.47 35.49
C LYS A 793 21.58 43.57 35.41
N GLY A 794 22.39 43.60 34.35
CA GLY A 794 23.37 44.65 34.10
C GLY A 794 22.72 46.01 33.76
N ARG A 795 21.58 46.01 33.06
CA ARG A 795 20.81 47.23 32.76
C ARG A 795 20.11 47.83 33.99
N SER A 796 19.69 47.00 34.95
CA SER A 796 19.07 47.48 36.20
C SER A 796 20.07 48.02 37.24
N ALA A 797 21.38 47.83 37.03
CA ALA A 797 22.43 48.20 37.98
C ALA A 797 23.19 49.49 37.62
N ARG A 798 22.73 50.28 36.65
CA ARG A 798 23.24 51.65 36.44
C ARG A 798 22.42 52.62 37.29
N PRO A 799 22.99 53.20 38.36
CA PRO A 799 22.35 54.33 39.05
C PRO A 799 22.36 55.54 38.11
N GLN A 800 21.25 56.27 38.09
CA GLN A 800 21.13 57.59 37.48
C GLN A 800 22.01 58.61 38.21
#